data_AF-A0AAV3T7V7-F1
#
_entry.id   AF-A0AAV3T7V7-F1
#
_cell.length_a   1.000
_cell.length_b   1.000
_cell.length_c   1.000
_cell.angle_alpha   90.00
_cell.angle_beta   90.00
_cell.angle_gamma   90.00
#
_symmetry.space_group_name_H-M   'P 1'
#
loop_
_entity.id
_entity.type
_entity.pdbx_description
1 polymer ?
#
loop_
_entity_poly.entity_id
_entity_poly.type
_entity_poly.pdbx_seq_one_letter_code
_entity_poly.pdbx_strand_id
1 'polypeptide(L)'
;MGEETERGSALDRRTYLAGVAGTSTLTGCQGWDDIPAEAQRGDEGGSDSDFVWLSGSLLADAPIRENLLAFAARRDLAAILAIPDPKASGAIENLREGLATADRFDVPAWLHAGVLTDVTADEFAASREARERNLKGIRRAVEAYGEFEAGGKLIPWQEAPVMGGWSDEKWDDEAVDNLRTYGPAVFAAQRRAAREIDPEIDVGVFVHFPYVVDSKQPHVFARLLDDLHRQGTPPDFAFADYYRGWYEKDVGPEPANDAVRSLVSNAKTGLRGGDVYYMGQSHTINPGHTPSRQSLRMDHRAALDAGADGVGWYARTAYVPTEQGFDPLVPNPEGSAAAGQQRASTFTVARDRYRYAWAATADARAAMGGAGAAPGDASDGTASARSEDADDRFDLWLRCPDAGFYDHRIRLRSGADDGDWRFVGDVGTYLDGAAPYADAGAETIRALGRERYLDGDRLDIEIETGADADATPLVEAVVVPSDPAAHLTDADVAATMQAGEHSAAALGRERVDRRLAPGETVRFSVPVDADGGGSVGALLGEERASLRRRLADAEAAEAERPIAPGDRFDLWVLGDGLPDAETVGAELRVGNLTRPGEAAFVSTGSPDAVLFSGIDREVLFGDGAAAGWSGSGESADSSRPAWLDGVGAVVAMPYFGSGNVVTPARAAELFARQPGEVRTYALAVASTP
;
A
#
# COMPACT_ATOMS: atom_id res chain seq x y z
N MET A 1 -52.70 -4.66 -19.01
CA MET A 1 -53.61 -3.53 -18.71
C MET A 1 -53.69 -3.40 -17.20
N GLY A 2 -53.31 -2.23 -16.67
CA GLY A 2 -53.16 -1.90 -15.23
C GLY A 2 -51.71 -2.08 -14.76
N GLU A 3 -50.77 -1.13 -14.83
CA GLU A 3 -50.63 0.25 -14.27
C GLU A 3 -50.45 0.34 -12.74
N GLU A 4 -49.29 0.90 -12.36
CA GLU A 4 -48.87 1.64 -11.14
C GLU A 4 -48.96 0.95 -9.75
N THR A 5 -47.89 0.94 -8.92
CA THR A 5 -47.33 2.17 -8.31
C THR A 5 -45.91 1.96 -7.76
N GLU A 6 -45.02 2.91 -8.08
CA GLU A 6 -43.82 3.28 -7.34
C GLU A 6 -44.16 3.93 -5.99
N ARG A 7 -43.28 3.73 -5.00
CA ARG A 7 -42.89 4.63 -3.87
C ARG A 7 -41.99 3.77 -2.96
N GLY A 8 -40.68 3.97 -2.90
CA GLY A 8 -40.02 5.24 -2.62
C GLY A 8 -39.99 5.46 -1.10
N SER A 9 -39.13 4.71 -0.41
CA SER A 9 -38.85 4.85 1.03
C SER A 9 -37.37 5.18 1.22
N ALA A 10 -37.00 6.41 0.86
CA ALA A 10 -35.80 7.05 1.35
C ALA A 10 -36.00 7.30 2.85
N LEU A 11 -35.50 6.40 3.69
CA LEU A 11 -35.41 6.61 5.13
C LEU A 11 -34.12 7.38 5.43
N ASP A 12 -34.35 8.50 6.09
CA ASP A 12 -33.49 9.63 6.39
C ASP A 12 -32.17 9.23 7.07
N ARG A 13 -31.06 9.29 6.33
CA ARG A 13 -29.67 9.09 6.81
C ARG A 13 -29.16 10.22 7.73
N ARG A 14 -29.93 11.30 7.91
CA ARG A 14 -29.48 12.49 8.67
C ARG A 14 -29.60 12.39 10.19
N THR A 15 -30.35 11.43 10.73
CA THR A 15 -30.64 11.39 12.17
C THR A 15 -29.54 10.70 13.01
N TYR A 16 -28.58 10.01 12.38
CA TYR A 16 -27.43 9.41 13.09
C TYR A 16 -26.21 10.35 13.20
N LEU A 17 -26.23 11.50 12.51
CA LEU A 17 -25.10 12.44 12.42
C LEU A 17 -25.20 13.66 13.36
N ALA A 18 -26.26 13.76 14.17
CA ALA A 18 -26.47 14.91 15.08
C ALA A 18 -25.78 14.79 16.45
N GLY A 19 -24.89 13.80 16.65
CA GLY A 19 -24.12 13.62 17.89
C GLY A 19 -22.72 14.24 17.90
N VAL A 20 -22.22 14.71 16.77
CA VAL A 20 -20.84 15.24 16.65
C VAL A 20 -20.89 16.65 16.06
N ALA A 21 -21.45 17.58 16.82
CA ALA A 21 -21.34 19.00 16.56
C ALA A 21 -21.12 19.74 17.89
N GLY A 22 -19.86 20.12 18.13
CA GLY A 22 -19.51 21.26 18.99
C GLY A 22 -19.70 21.09 20.50
N THR A 23 -18.72 20.49 21.17
CA THR A 23 -18.17 21.06 22.41
C THR A 23 -16.70 20.67 22.54
N SER A 24 -15.83 21.59 22.13
CA SER A 24 -14.46 21.69 22.64
C SER A 24 -14.54 21.97 24.16
N THR A 25 -14.44 20.92 24.95
CA THR A 25 -14.13 21.03 26.38
C THR A 25 -12.95 20.13 26.70
N LEU A 26 -11.77 20.76 26.66
CA LEU A 26 -10.56 20.35 27.36
C LEU A 26 -10.91 20.01 28.82
N THR A 27 -11.11 18.73 29.12
CA THR A 27 -11.11 18.21 30.50
C THR A 27 -10.90 16.69 30.49
N GLY A 28 -9.68 16.26 30.82
CA GLY A 28 -9.48 15.11 31.71
C GLY A 28 -9.15 13.75 31.09
N CYS A 29 -7.93 13.59 30.57
CA CYS A 29 -7.06 12.45 30.88
C CYS A 29 -5.65 13.00 31.14
N GLN A 30 -5.52 13.81 32.19
CA GLN A 30 -4.20 14.17 32.73
C GLN A 30 -3.58 12.92 33.34
N GLY A 31 -2.48 12.45 32.76
CA GLY A 31 -1.66 11.40 33.37
C GLY A 31 -0.87 10.50 32.42
N TRP A 32 -0.39 11.01 31.27
CA TRP A 32 0.45 10.22 30.34
C TRP A 32 1.54 11.05 29.65
N ASP A 33 1.97 12.17 30.25
CA ASP A 33 2.91 13.13 29.63
C ASP A 33 4.40 12.88 29.93
N ASP A 34 4.77 11.77 30.56
CA ASP A 34 6.16 11.45 30.88
C ASP A 34 6.59 10.14 30.19
N ILE A 35 6.98 10.21 28.92
CA ILE A 35 7.74 9.15 28.24
C ILE A 35 9.23 9.36 28.59
N PRO A 36 9.90 8.45 29.33
CA PRO A 36 11.34 8.57 29.54
C PRO A 36 12.08 8.35 28.23
N ALA A 37 13.00 9.26 27.89
CA ALA A 37 13.86 9.23 26.70
C ALA A 37 14.93 8.12 26.70
N GLU A 38 14.77 7.06 27.49
CA GLU A 38 15.76 5.99 27.67
C GLU A 38 15.11 4.61 27.49
N ALA A 39 14.70 4.32 26.25
CA ALA A 39 14.38 2.98 25.79
C ALA A 39 14.89 2.73 24.35
N GLN A 40 16.05 3.30 24.02
CA GLN A 40 16.84 2.82 22.88
C GLN A 40 17.70 1.65 23.37
N ARG A 41 17.19 0.43 23.21
CA ARG A 41 18.09 -0.74 23.14
C ARG A 41 18.89 -0.61 21.84
N GLY A 42 20.18 -0.85 21.96
CA GLY A 42 21.19 -0.50 20.96
C GLY A 42 20.93 -1.05 19.56
N ASP A 43 21.11 -0.16 18.60
CA ASP A 43 21.47 -0.41 17.21
C ASP A 43 22.69 -1.34 17.11
N GLU A 44 22.48 -2.65 17.02
CA GLU A 44 23.40 -3.56 16.34
C GLU A 44 22.58 -4.68 15.67
N GLY A 45 21.98 -4.36 14.52
CA GLY A 45 21.27 -5.30 13.65
C GLY A 45 20.09 -4.63 12.95
N GLY A 46 20.33 -4.00 11.79
CA GLY A 46 19.24 -3.57 10.92
C GLY A 46 18.47 -4.80 10.45
N SER A 47 17.31 -5.07 11.05
CA SER A 47 16.48 -6.22 10.67
C SER A 47 15.31 -5.75 9.82
N ASP A 48 15.26 -6.29 8.60
CA ASP A 48 14.14 -6.30 7.66
C ASP A 48 12.80 -6.58 8.36
N SER A 49 12.09 -5.50 8.70
CA SER A 49 10.85 -5.54 9.48
C SER A 49 9.59 -5.43 8.61
N ASP A 50 9.73 -5.02 7.35
CA ASP A 50 8.63 -5.01 6.39
C ASP A 50 8.36 -6.43 5.88
N PHE A 51 7.11 -6.74 5.53
CA PHE A 51 6.71 -8.12 5.30
C PHE A 51 5.62 -8.32 4.25
N VAL A 52 5.65 -9.48 3.59
CA VAL A 52 4.55 -10.01 2.79
C VAL A 52 3.77 -11.07 3.57
N TRP A 53 2.45 -11.18 3.34
CA TRP A 53 1.59 -12.15 4.03
C TRP A 53 1.06 -13.22 3.07
N LEU A 54 1.51 -14.45 3.26
CA LEU A 54 1.15 -15.60 2.43
C LEU A 54 0.11 -16.45 3.18
N SER A 55 -1.11 -16.48 2.66
CA SER A 55 -2.19 -17.32 3.17
C SER A 55 -2.93 -18.01 2.02
N GLY A 56 -3.69 -19.06 2.31
CA GLY A 56 -4.56 -19.71 1.32
C GLY A 56 -3.79 -20.08 0.03
N SER A 57 -4.30 -19.65 -1.13
CA SER A 57 -3.68 -19.91 -2.43
C SER A 57 -2.32 -19.23 -2.63
N LEU A 58 -2.05 -18.10 -1.97
CA LEU A 58 -0.72 -17.45 -2.04
C LEU A 58 0.37 -18.31 -1.39
N LEU A 59 0.00 -19.15 -0.42
CA LEU A 59 0.90 -20.11 0.22
C LEU A 59 0.84 -21.49 -0.47
N ALA A 60 -0.34 -21.96 -0.86
CA ALA A 60 -0.53 -23.33 -1.32
C ALA A 60 -0.19 -23.56 -2.81
N ASP A 61 -0.34 -22.56 -3.67
CA ASP A 61 -0.01 -22.68 -5.10
C ASP A 61 1.48 -22.37 -5.31
N ALA A 62 2.25 -23.37 -5.77
CA ALA A 62 3.71 -23.27 -5.85
C ALA A 62 4.20 -22.12 -6.77
N PRO A 63 3.70 -21.96 -8.01
CA PRO A 63 4.05 -20.80 -8.83
C PRO A 63 3.78 -19.45 -8.16
N ILE A 64 2.59 -19.25 -7.57
CA ILE A 64 2.25 -18.00 -6.90
C ILE A 64 3.18 -17.75 -5.70
N ARG A 65 3.38 -18.77 -4.87
CA ARG A 65 4.26 -18.74 -3.69
C ARG A 65 5.69 -18.36 -4.08
N GLU A 66 6.24 -18.99 -5.11
CA GLU A 66 7.60 -18.73 -5.58
C GLU A 66 7.75 -17.30 -6.10
N ASN A 67 6.79 -16.79 -6.88
CA ASN A 67 6.83 -15.41 -7.38
C ASN A 67 6.74 -14.38 -6.25
N LEU A 68 5.90 -14.62 -5.24
CA LEU A 68 5.73 -13.70 -4.12
C LEU A 68 6.95 -13.71 -3.18
N LEU A 69 7.58 -14.87 -2.96
CA LEU A 69 8.82 -14.97 -2.17
C LEU A 69 10.03 -14.43 -2.94
N ALA A 70 10.10 -14.63 -4.26
CA ALA A 70 11.11 -13.95 -5.07
C ALA A 70 10.92 -12.43 -5.02
N PHE A 71 9.67 -11.95 -5.03
CA PHE A 71 9.35 -10.53 -4.84
C PHE A 71 9.80 -10.00 -3.48
N ALA A 72 9.60 -10.77 -2.41
CA ALA A 72 10.07 -10.46 -1.06
C ALA A 72 11.61 -10.37 -1.01
N ALA A 73 12.32 -11.36 -1.57
CA ALA A 73 13.78 -11.39 -1.61
C ALA A 73 14.41 -10.21 -2.35
N ARG A 74 13.73 -9.64 -3.36
CA ARG A 74 14.21 -8.45 -4.09
C ARG A 74 13.99 -7.14 -3.34
N ARG A 75 13.29 -7.17 -2.22
CA ARG A 75 12.88 -5.98 -1.45
C ARG A 75 13.25 -6.11 0.01
N ASP A 76 14.03 -7.14 0.36
CA ASP A 76 14.50 -7.39 1.71
C ASP A 76 13.32 -7.41 2.69
N LEU A 77 12.29 -8.18 2.33
CA LEU A 77 11.06 -8.34 3.11
C LEU A 77 11.04 -9.69 3.81
N ALA A 78 10.52 -9.72 5.04
CA ALA A 78 10.13 -10.96 5.68
C ALA A 78 8.85 -11.54 5.04
N ALA A 79 8.60 -12.83 5.26
CA ALA A 79 7.42 -13.53 4.78
C ALA A 79 6.65 -14.16 5.94
N ILE A 80 5.42 -13.69 6.16
CA ILE A 80 4.50 -14.32 7.10
C ILE A 80 3.81 -15.48 6.41
N LEU A 81 4.06 -16.70 6.88
CA LEU A 81 3.44 -17.93 6.41
C LEU A 81 2.24 -18.25 7.30
N ALA A 82 1.04 -18.00 6.79
CA ALA A 82 -0.19 -18.11 7.56
C ALA A 82 -0.91 -19.45 7.32
N ILE A 83 -0.93 -20.26 8.36
CA ILE A 83 -1.71 -21.49 8.50
C ILE A 83 -2.59 -21.41 9.77
N PRO A 84 -3.67 -20.59 9.76
CA PRO A 84 -4.45 -20.28 10.97
C PRO A 84 -4.94 -21.53 11.71
N ASP A 85 -5.30 -22.58 10.96
CA ASP A 85 -5.58 -23.92 11.47
C ASP A 85 -4.47 -24.93 11.07
N PRO A 86 -3.49 -25.21 11.96
CA PRO A 86 -2.45 -26.19 11.71
C PRO A 86 -2.93 -27.65 11.68
N LYS A 87 -4.20 -27.91 12.04
CA LYS A 87 -4.79 -29.25 12.06
C LYS A 87 -5.47 -29.58 10.74
N ALA A 88 -5.78 -28.58 9.91
CA ALA A 88 -6.32 -28.78 8.58
C ALA A 88 -5.41 -29.70 7.75
N SER A 89 -6.03 -30.56 6.94
CA SER A 89 -5.30 -31.52 6.12
C SER A 89 -4.34 -30.79 5.17
N GLY A 90 -3.06 -31.15 5.19
CA GLY A 90 -2.02 -30.53 4.35
C GLY A 90 -1.47 -29.20 4.88
N ALA A 91 -1.97 -28.66 6.00
CA ALA A 91 -1.51 -27.34 6.50
C ALA A 91 -0.03 -27.33 6.87
N ILE A 92 0.45 -28.37 7.55
CA ILE A 92 1.85 -28.48 7.97
C ILE A 92 2.76 -28.79 6.78
N GLU A 93 2.29 -29.58 5.83
CA GLU A 93 2.99 -29.86 4.58
C GLU A 93 3.15 -28.56 3.76
N ASN A 94 2.07 -27.78 3.61
CA ASN A 94 2.12 -26.46 2.97
C ASN A 94 3.05 -25.48 3.70
N LEU A 95 3.06 -25.50 5.04
CA LEU A 95 4.00 -24.70 5.83
C LEU A 95 5.45 -25.09 5.52
N ARG A 96 5.78 -26.39 5.52
CA ARG A 96 7.14 -26.86 5.19
C ARG A 96 7.56 -26.49 3.78
N GLU A 97 6.66 -26.59 2.82
CA GLU A 97 6.94 -26.12 1.46
C GLU A 97 7.17 -24.60 1.41
N GLY A 98 6.38 -23.84 2.18
CA GLY A 98 6.57 -22.41 2.39
C GLY A 98 7.95 -22.08 2.92
N LEU A 99 8.33 -22.70 4.03
CA LEU A 99 9.62 -22.50 4.70
C LEU A 99 10.79 -22.90 3.80
N ALA A 100 10.73 -24.06 3.14
CA ALA A 100 11.75 -24.49 2.20
C ALA A 100 11.88 -23.54 0.99
N THR A 101 10.78 -22.93 0.56
CA THR A 101 10.80 -21.93 -0.50
C THR A 101 11.44 -20.63 -0.01
N ALA A 102 11.10 -20.16 1.20
CA ALA A 102 11.65 -18.96 1.80
C ALA A 102 13.15 -19.10 2.07
N ASP A 103 13.58 -20.21 2.65
CA ASP A 103 15.00 -20.58 2.88
C ASP A 103 15.80 -20.56 1.57
N ARG A 104 15.29 -21.17 0.50
CA ARG A 104 15.93 -21.15 -0.83
C ARG A 104 16.07 -19.74 -1.41
N PHE A 105 15.18 -18.82 -1.05
CA PHE A 105 15.25 -17.42 -1.49
C PHE A 105 15.99 -16.51 -0.52
N ASP A 106 16.46 -17.03 0.61
CA ASP A 106 17.05 -16.26 1.70
C ASP A 106 16.09 -15.18 2.24
N VAL A 107 14.84 -15.59 2.48
CA VAL A 107 13.76 -14.72 2.97
C VAL A 107 13.43 -15.09 4.42
N PRO A 108 13.57 -14.16 5.39
CA PRO A 108 13.17 -14.40 6.78
C PRO A 108 11.69 -14.80 6.86
N ALA A 109 11.37 -15.88 7.56
CA ALA A 109 10.01 -16.39 7.65
C ALA A 109 9.43 -16.19 9.04
N TRP A 110 8.20 -15.68 9.14
CA TRP A 110 7.43 -15.62 10.38
C TRP A 110 6.20 -16.52 10.28
N LEU A 111 5.69 -16.98 11.42
CA LEU A 111 4.60 -17.95 11.46
C LEU A 111 3.30 -17.31 11.97
N HIS A 112 2.19 -17.50 11.27
CA HIS A 112 0.84 -17.24 11.80
C HIS A 112 0.06 -18.55 11.90
N ALA A 113 -0.15 -19.05 13.13
CA ALA A 113 -0.64 -20.40 13.36
C ALA A 113 -1.31 -20.60 14.72
N GLY A 114 -2.43 -21.32 14.77
CA GLY A 114 -3.06 -21.73 16.03
C GLY A 114 -4.20 -20.84 16.51
N VAL A 115 -4.82 -20.12 15.57
CA VAL A 115 -6.08 -19.41 15.75
C VAL A 115 -7.17 -20.40 16.18
N LEU A 116 -8.10 -19.96 17.03
CA LEU A 116 -9.19 -20.79 17.54
C LEU A 116 -10.26 -21.04 16.46
N THR A 117 -10.00 -21.92 15.51
CA THR A 117 -10.91 -22.21 14.39
C THR A 117 -11.99 -23.25 14.69
N ASP A 118 -11.69 -24.23 15.57
CA ASP A 118 -12.58 -25.37 15.85
C ASP A 118 -13.04 -25.43 17.31
N VAL A 119 -12.65 -24.46 18.12
CA VAL A 119 -13.01 -24.36 19.55
C VAL A 119 -13.34 -22.91 19.84
N THR A 120 -14.39 -22.66 20.60
CA THR A 120 -14.66 -21.31 21.10
C THR A 120 -13.71 -20.98 22.27
N ALA A 121 -13.59 -19.70 22.65
CA ALA A 121 -12.70 -19.30 23.74
C ALA A 121 -13.20 -19.79 25.11
N ASP A 122 -14.52 -19.87 25.31
CA ASP A 122 -15.10 -20.46 26.51
C ASP A 122 -14.85 -21.97 26.57
N GLU A 123 -14.97 -22.70 25.45
CA GLU A 123 -14.61 -24.11 25.37
C GLU A 123 -13.13 -24.34 25.64
N PHE A 124 -12.26 -23.51 25.07
CA PHE A 124 -10.82 -23.55 25.35
C PHE A 124 -10.53 -23.31 26.83
N ALA A 125 -11.23 -22.35 27.45
CA ALA A 125 -11.06 -22.00 28.86
C ALA A 125 -11.65 -23.05 29.82
N ALA A 126 -12.74 -23.72 29.45
CA ALA A 126 -13.45 -24.68 30.31
C ALA A 126 -12.97 -26.13 30.14
N SER A 127 -12.57 -26.53 28.93
CA SER A 127 -12.23 -27.92 28.61
C SER A 127 -10.73 -28.12 28.41
N ARG A 128 -10.11 -28.93 29.29
CA ARG A 128 -8.70 -29.33 29.14
C ARG A 128 -8.45 -30.05 27.82
N GLU A 129 -9.39 -30.88 27.39
CA GLU A 129 -9.25 -31.64 26.14
C GLU A 129 -9.31 -30.71 24.93
N ALA A 130 -10.29 -29.80 24.87
CA ALA A 130 -10.40 -28.83 23.77
C ALA A 130 -9.15 -27.94 23.68
N ARG A 131 -8.67 -27.47 24.83
CA ARG A 131 -7.43 -26.71 24.95
C ARG A 131 -6.23 -27.47 24.38
N GLU A 132 -6.01 -28.70 24.84
CA GLU A 132 -4.86 -29.52 24.42
C GLU A 132 -4.92 -29.86 22.92
N ARG A 133 -6.11 -30.09 22.37
CA ARG A 133 -6.29 -30.29 20.92
C ARG A 133 -5.82 -29.08 20.12
N ASN A 134 -6.10 -27.86 20.57
CA ASN A 134 -5.61 -26.65 19.89
C ASN A 134 -4.11 -26.45 20.08
N LEU A 135 -3.61 -26.55 21.32
CA LEU A 135 -2.20 -26.34 21.65
C LEU A 135 -1.27 -27.34 20.94
N LYS A 136 -1.72 -28.58 20.71
CA LYS A 136 -0.98 -29.56 19.91
C LYS A 136 -0.73 -29.09 18.48
N GLY A 137 -1.66 -28.35 17.88
CA GLY A 137 -1.49 -27.74 16.56
C GLY A 137 -0.35 -26.71 16.55
N ILE A 138 -0.32 -25.83 17.56
CA ILE A 138 0.77 -24.85 17.74
C ILE A 138 2.11 -25.55 17.88
N ARG A 139 2.22 -26.55 18.78
CA ARG A 139 3.49 -27.28 18.97
C ARG A 139 3.97 -27.90 17.66
N ARG A 140 3.09 -28.54 16.89
CA ARG A 140 3.44 -29.13 15.59
C ARG A 140 3.90 -28.09 14.57
N ALA A 141 3.29 -26.89 14.56
CA ALA A 141 3.69 -25.81 13.67
C ALA A 141 5.06 -25.24 14.05
N VAL A 142 5.32 -25.03 15.35
CA VAL A 142 6.62 -24.56 15.87
C VAL A 142 7.70 -25.63 15.67
N GLU A 143 7.40 -26.91 15.85
CA GLU A 143 8.32 -28.02 15.54
C GLU A 143 8.72 -28.01 14.06
N ALA A 144 7.76 -27.81 13.15
CA ALA A 144 8.04 -27.72 11.71
C ALA A 144 8.82 -26.45 11.34
N TYR A 145 8.57 -25.34 12.04
CA TYR A 145 9.31 -24.09 11.88
C TYR A 145 10.77 -24.25 12.34
N GLY A 146 11.00 -24.89 13.48
CA GLY A 146 12.31 -25.22 14.04
C GLY A 146 13.18 -26.15 13.19
N GLU A 147 12.63 -26.76 12.14
CA GLU A 147 13.41 -27.50 11.12
C GLU A 147 14.26 -26.56 10.24
N PHE A 148 13.92 -25.26 10.19
CA PHE A 148 14.55 -24.25 9.34
C PHE A 148 15.21 -23.13 10.14
N GLU A 149 14.54 -22.59 11.16
CA GLU A 149 15.01 -21.44 11.93
C GLU A 149 14.64 -21.57 13.42
N ALA A 150 15.49 -21.08 14.31
CA ALA A 150 15.22 -21.00 15.75
C ALA A 150 15.17 -19.53 16.19
N GLY A 151 14.28 -19.19 17.13
CA GLY A 151 14.21 -17.83 17.68
C GLY A 151 13.46 -16.81 16.81
N GLY A 152 12.52 -17.27 15.99
CA GLY A 152 11.71 -16.40 15.11
C GLY A 152 10.44 -15.82 15.73
N LYS A 153 9.47 -15.44 14.90
CA LYS A 153 8.20 -14.82 15.34
C LYS A 153 7.00 -15.73 15.07
N LEU A 154 6.13 -15.87 16.08
CA LEU A 154 4.84 -16.54 16.00
C LEU A 154 3.70 -15.59 16.35
N ILE A 155 2.67 -15.59 15.51
CA ILE A 155 1.39 -14.92 15.73
C ILE A 155 0.35 -16.04 15.94
N PRO A 156 0.08 -16.48 17.18
CA PRO A 156 -0.89 -17.56 17.41
C PRO A 156 -2.29 -17.04 17.70
N TRP A 157 -2.41 -15.73 17.88
CA TRP A 157 -3.59 -15.09 18.39
C TRP A 157 -4.00 -13.98 17.44
N GLN A 158 -5.19 -14.14 16.85
CA GLN A 158 -5.85 -13.14 16.02
C GLN A 158 -7.26 -12.92 16.57
N GLU A 159 -7.63 -11.67 16.78
CA GLU A 159 -8.97 -11.30 17.23
C GLU A 159 -9.91 -11.17 16.03
N ALA A 160 -10.79 -12.14 15.73
CA ALA A 160 -11.85 -11.88 14.75
C ALA A 160 -13.09 -12.78 14.87
N PRO A 161 -14.13 -12.32 15.58
CA PRO A 161 -14.27 -12.42 17.04
C PRO A 161 -13.63 -13.71 17.59
N VAL A 162 -14.11 -14.22 18.70
CA VAL A 162 -13.97 -15.65 19.01
C VAL A 162 -14.87 -16.48 18.04
N MET A 163 -14.75 -16.26 16.72
CA MET A 163 -15.51 -16.87 15.61
C MET A 163 -16.99 -16.45 15.48
N GLY A 164 -17.24 -15.16 15.32
CA GLY A 164 -18.49 -14.62 14.76
C GLY A 164 -18.22 -13.91 13.44
N GLY A 165 -18.32 -14.62 12.31
CA GLY A 165 -17.88 -14.14 11.00
C GLY A 165 -18.32 -12.72 10.64
N TRP A 166 -17.52 -12.08 9.78
CA TRP A 166 -17.75 -10.79 9.13
C TRP A 166 -19.14 -10.75 8.46
N SER A 167 -20.16 -10.50 9.28
CA SER A 167 -21.46 -10.01 8.89
C SER A 167 -21.53 -8.56 9.37
N ASP A 168 -22.24 -7.71 8.63
CA ASP A 168 -22.27 -6.25 8.78
C ASP A 168 -22.74 -5.73 10.16
N GLU A 169 -22.84 -6.58 11.20
CA GLU A 169 -23.48 -6.25 12.49
C GLU A 169 -22.81 -6.79 13.78
N LYS A 170 -21.60 -7.38 13.80
CA LYS A 170 -21.08 -8.01 15.05
C LYS A 170 -19.70 -7.57 15.53
N TRP A 171 -19.59 -6.28 15.84
CA TRP A 171 -18.63 -5.74 16.82
C TRP A 171 -19.41 -5.47 18.11
N ASP A 172 -20.06 -6.49 18.64
CA ASP A 172 -20.98 -6.36 19.77
C ASP A 172 -20.25 -6.48 21.12
N ASP A 173 -20.95 -6.08 22.19
CA ASP A 173 -20.43 -6.14 23.55
C ASP A 173 -20.01 -7.57 23.95
N GLU A 174 -20.61 -8.60 23.34
CA GLU A 174 -20.27 -10.01 23.59
C GLU A 174 -18.88 -10.37 23.07
N ALA A 175 -18.50 -9.91 21.87
CA ALA A 175 -17.14 -10.09 21.35
C ALA A 175 -16.09 -9.42 22.27
N VAL A 176 -16.37 -8.20 22.74
CA VAL A 176 -15.51 -7.46 23.68
C VAL A 176 -15.40 -8.19 25.03
N ASP A 177 -16.52 -8.69 25.55
CA ASP A 177 -16.54 -9.41 26.82
C ASP A 177 -15.81 -10.74 26.72
N ASN A 178 -15.92 -11.46 25.60
CA ASN A 178 -15.17 -12.69 25.34
C ASN A 178 -13.67 -12.42 25.24
N LEU A 179 -13.26 -11.36 24.53
CA LEU A 179 -11.87 -10.93 24.45
C LEU A 179 -11.30 -10.68 25.86
N ARG A 180 -12.01 -9.87 26.66
CA ARG A 180 -11.58 -9.50 28.02
C ARG A 180 -11.55 -10.69 28.96
N THR A 181 -12.55 -11.57 28.88
CA THR A 181 -12.71 -12.69 29.81
C THR A 181 -11.73 -13.82 29.52
N TYR A 182 -11.54 -14.18 28.26
CA TYR A 182 -10.79 -15.38 27.87
C TYR A 182 -9.46 -15.08 27.18
N GLY A 183 -9.31 -13.93 26.53
CA GLY A 183 -8.13 -13.55 25.74
C GLY A 183 -6.80 -13.75 26.48
N PRO A 184 -6.63 -13.18 27.70
CA PRO A 184 -5.39 -13.35 28.45
C PRO A 184 -5.01 -14.80 28.74
N ALA A 185 -6.00 -15.62 29.13
CA ALA A 185 -5.77 -17.03 29.45
C ALA A 185 -5.48 -17.88 28.20
N VAL A 186 -6.11 -17.55 27.06
CA VAL A 186 -5.85 -18.18 25.76
C VAL A 186 -4.42 -17.87 25.33
N PHE A 187 -4.06 -16.59 25.27
CA PHE A 187 -2.73 -16.15 24.83
C PHE A 187 -1.62 -16.76 25.72
N ALA A 188 -1.77 -16.69 27.04
CA ALA A 188 -0.81 -17.27 27.98
C ALA A 188 -0.61 -18.78 27.79
N ALA A 189 -1.64 -19.51 27.37
CA ALA A 189 -1.55 -20.94 27.09
C ALA A 189 -0.85 -21.20 25.74
N GLN A 190 -1.18 -20.42 24.71
CA GLN A 190 -0.55 -20.52 23.38
C GLN A 190 0.94 -20.18 23.44
N ARG A 191 1.31 -19.05 24.07
CA ARG A 191 2.70 -18.63 24.26
C ARG A 191 3.53 -19.67 24.99
N ARG A 192 2.97 -20.27 26.04
CA ARG A 192 3.63 -21.35 26.78
C ARG A 192 3.84 -22.59 25.93
N ALA A 193 2.83 -23.02 25.18
CA ALA A 193 2.95 -24.18 24.30
C ALA A 193 3.99 -23.96 23.19
N ALA A 194 4.10 -22.75 22.64
CA ALA A 194 5.15 -22.41 21.69
C ALA A 194 6.54 -22.46 22.34
N ARG A 195 6.72 -21.80 23.50
CA ARG A 195 8.00 -21.76 24.23
C ARG A 195 8.43 -23.07 24.89
N GLU A 196 7.52 -24.04 25.01
CA GLU A 196 7.85 -25.43 25.36
C GLU A 196 8.68 -26.11 24.27
N ILE A 197 8.48 -25.71 23.00
CA ILE A 197 9.19 -26.26 21.83
C ILE A 197 10.41 -25.40 21.49
N ASP A 198 10.22 -24.08 21.35
CA ASP A 198 11.29 -23.12 21.06
C ASP A 198 11.31 -22.01 22.13
N PRO A 199 12.20 -22.08 23.13
CA PRO A 199 12.27 -21.09 24.21
C PRO A 199 12.56 -19.65 23.75
N GLU A 200 13.20 -19.49 22.58
CA GLU A 200 13.64 -18.20 22.04
C GLU A 200 12.58 -17.57 21.11
N ILE A 201 11.48 -18.25 20.81
CA ILE A 201 10.45 -17.73 19.90
C ILE A 201 9.72 -16.52 20.51
N ASP A 202 9.66 -15.44 19.74
CA ASP A 202 8.83 -14.27 20.00
C ASP A 202 7.37 -14.61 19.70
N VAL A 203 6.46 -14.28 20.62
CA VAL A 203 5.02 -14.56 20.48
C VAL A 203 4.23 -13.27 20.61
N GLY A 204 3.56 -12.88 19.52
CA GLY A 204 2.80 -11.64 19.44
C GLY A 204 1.29 -11.81 19.34
N VAL A 205 0.59 -10.69 19.30
CA VAL A 205 -0.88 -10.62 19.17
C VAL A 205 -1.26 -9.89 17.88
N PHE A 206 -2.34 -10.32 17.21
CA PHE A 206 -2.92 -9.62 16.07
C PHE A 206 -4.29 -9.07 16.45
N VAL A 207 -4.47 -7.75 16.38
CA VAL A 207 -5.66 -7.04 16.85
C VAL A 207 -6.25 -6.20 15.73
N HIS A 208 -7.56 -6.30 15.48
CA HIS A 208 -8.21 -5.55 14.42
C HIS A 208 -8.54 -4.09 14.83
N PHE A 209 -8.58 -3.20 13.83
CA PHE A 209 -8.61 -1.75 13.98
C PHE A 209 -9.53 -1.14 15.07
N PRO A 210 -10.79 -1.56 15.27
CA PRO A 210 -11.74 -0.87 16.16
C PRO A 210 -11.39 -0.96 17.64
N TYR A 211 -10.61 -1.95 18.05
CA TYR A 211 -10.23 -2.12 19.45
C TYR A 211 -9.03 -1.26 19.84
N VAL A 212 -8.35 -0.67 18.86
CA VAL A 212 -7.07 0.04 19.04
C VAL A 212 -7.20 1.51 18.65
N VAL A 213 -8.06 1.86 17.71
CA VAL A 213 -8.23 3.25 17.20
C VAL A 213 -9.07 4.12 18.14
N ASP A 214 -8.64 5.37 18.35
CA ASP A 214 -9.30 6.33 19.24
C ASP A 214 -10.75 6.65 18.89
N SER A 215 -11.07 6.68 17.60
CA SER A 215 -12.43 6.93 17.10
C SER A 215 -13.42 5.78 17.33
N LYS A 216 -12.98 4.69 17.99
CA LYS A 216 -13.76 3.48 18.23
C LYS A 216 -13.68 3.05 19.70
N GLN A 217 -13.00 1.94 20.01
CA GLN A 217 -12.98 1.34 21.35
C GLN A 217 -11.53 1.05 21.83
N PRO A 218 -10.63 2.06 21.85
CA PRO A 218 -9.20 1.88 22.13
C PRO A 218 -8.93 1.29 23.54
N HIS A 219 -9.83 1.58 24.48
CA HIS A 219 -9.78 1.12 25.86
C HIS A 219 -9.93 -0.42 25.99
N VAL A 220 -10.45 -1.10 24.97
CA VAL A 220 -10.56 -2.57 24.94
C VAL A 220 -9.16 -3.18 24.83
N PHE A 221 -8.37 -2.71 23.87
CA PHE A 221 -7.02 -3.22 23.64
C PHE A 221 -6.04 -2.83 24.76
N ALA A 222 -6.08 -1.57 25.22
CA ALA A 222 -5.25 -1.13 26.35
C ALA A 222 -5.46 -2.02 27.59
N ARG A 223 -6.72 -2.34 27.90
CA ARG A 223 -7.06 -3.25 29.02
C ARG A 223 -6.59 -4.68 28.78
N LEU A 224 -6.72 -5.21 27.56
CA LEU A 224 -6.20 -6.55 27.21
C LEU A 224 -4.70 -6.63 27.50
N LEU A 225 -3.92 -5.65 27.04
CA LEU A 225 -2.49 -5.61 27.27
C LEU A 225 -2.14 -5.43 28.74
N ASP A 226 -2.84 -4.57 29.48
CA ASP A 226 -2.67 -4.46 30.94
C ASP A 226 -2.93 -5.79 31.65
N ASP A 227 -3.97 -6.53 31.26
CA ASP A 227 -4.30 -7.84 31.82
C ASP A 227 -3.20 -8.87 31.54
N LEU A 228 -2.66 -8.89 30.32
CA LEU A 228 -1.53 -9.72 29.92
C LEU A 228 -0.25 -9.41 30.71
N HIS A 229 0.06 -8.12 30.91
CA HIS A 229 1.17 -7.67 31.73
C HIS A 229 0.99 -8.08 33.20
N ARG A 230 -0.20 -7.87 33.78
CA ARG A 230 -0.50 -8.24 35.17
C ARG A 230 -0.39 -9.75 35.42
N GLN A 231 -0.67 -10.56 34.40
CA GLN A 231 -0.52 -12.02 34.46
C GLN A 231 0.91 -12.51 34.19
N GLY A 232 1.86 -11.61 33.91
CA GLY A 232 3.25 -11.96 33.62
C GLY A 232 3.45 -12.61 32.25
N THR A 233 2.51 -12.41 31.33
CA THR A 233 2.57 -12.93 29.95
C THR A 233 2.38 -11.81 28.93
N PRO A 234 3.19 -10.75 28.96
CA PRO A 234 3.13 -9.73 27.92
C PRO A 234 3.46 -10.36 26.55
N PRO A 235 2.80 -9.91 25.48
CA PRO A 235 3.23 -10.25 24.13
C PRO A 235 4.58 -9.62 23.81
N ASP A 236 5.35 -10.28 22.95
CA ASP A 236 6.68 -9.80 22.56
C ASP A 236 6.58 -8.73 21.44
N PHE A 237 5.50 -8.74 20.64
CA PHE A 237 5.15 -7.74 19.62
C PHE A 237 3.63 -7.71 19.34
N ALA A 238 3.14 -6.74 18.56
CA ALA A 238 1.76 -6.70 18.08
C ALA A 238 1.66 -6.43 16.57
N PHE A 239 0.62 -6.99 15.96
CA PHE A 239 0.14 -6.65 14.62
C PHE A 239 -1.15 -5.85 14.73
N ALA A 240 -1.25 -4.79 13.95
CA ALA A 240 -2.48 -4.04 13.77
C ALA A 240 -2.77 -3.90 12.27
N ASP A 241 -4.01 -4.18 11.86
CA ASP A 241 -4.44 -3.93 10.50
C ASP A 241 -5.43 -2.78 10.38
N TYR A 242 -5.54 -2.27 9.16
CA TYR A 242 -6.48 -1.22 8.85
C TYR A 242 -6.98 -1.33 7.41
N TYR A 243 -8.28 -1.48 7.26
CA TYR A 243 -8.96 -1.47 5.97
C TYR A 243 -9.33 -0.05 5.59
N ARG A 244 -8.32 0.76 5.23
CA ARG A 244 -8.46 2.19 4.94
C ARG A 244 -9.64 2.49 4.02
N GLY A 245 -9.73 1.81 2.90
CA GLY A 245 -10.77 2.08 1.90
C GLY A 245 -12.18 1.96 2.48
N TRP A 246 -12.44 0.96 3.33
CA TRP A 246 -13.75 0.81 3.95
C TRP A 246 -14.09 1.94 4.94
N TYR A 247 -13.09 2.48 5.63
CA TYR A 247 -13.31 3.56 6.60
C TYR A 247 -13.34 4.93 5.93
N GLU A 248 -12.35 5.21 5.08
CA GLU A 248 -12.16 6.48 4.37
C GLU A 248 -13.36 6.86 3.49
N LYS A 249 -14.07 5.88 2.91
CA LYS A 249 -15.29 6.14 2.14
C LYS A 249 -16.39 6.87 2.93
N ASP A 250 -16.37 6.75 4.26
CA ASP A 250 -17.40 7.33 5.13
C ASP A 250 -16.94 8.65 5.79
N VAL A 251 -15.63 8.83 5.99
CA VAL A 251 -15.10 9.94 6.81
C VAL A 251 -14.07 10.82 6.10
N GLY A 252 -13.60 10.41 4.93
CA GLY A 252 -12.55 11.09 4.19
C GLY A 252 -11.13 10.75 4.68
N PRO A 253 -10.11 11.33 4.03
CA PRO A 253 -8.71 10.92 4.18
C PRO A 253 -8.06 11.33 5.50
N GLU A 254 -8.38 12.50 6.06
CA GLU A 254 -7.74 12.95 7.32
C GLU A 254 -8.15 12.14 8.54
N PRO A 255 -9.46 11.90 8.78
CA PRO A 255 -9.84 11.03 9.91
C PRO A 255 -9.32 9.60 9.73
N ALA A 256 -9.11 9.14 8.49
CA ALA A 256 -8.45 7.87 8.22
C ALA A 256 -6.96 7.89 8.59
N ASN A 257 -6.23 8.97 8.30
CA ASN A 257 -4.84 9.15 8.73
C ASN A 257 -4.71 9.17 10.25
N ASP A 258 -5.59 9.90 10.94
CA ASP A 258 -5.60 9.97 12.40
C ASP A 258 -5.93 8.60 13.02
N ALA A 259 -6.83 7.83 12.37
CA ALA A 259 -7.11 6.47 12.78
C ALA A 259 -5.84 5.60 12.72
N VAL A 260 -5.09 5.62 11.62
CA VAL A 260 -3.82 4.87 11.48
C VAL A 260 -2.79 5.32 12.52
N ARG A 261 -2.63 6.64 12.74
CA ARG A 261 -1.68 7.13 13.76
C ARG A 261 -2.04 6.66 15.16
N SER A 262 -3.32 6.76 15.54
CA SER A 262 -3.78 6.29 16.84
C SER A 262 -3.64 4.77 16.97
N LEU A 263 -3.89 4.01 15.89
CA LEU A 263 -3.74 2.56 15.84
C LEU A 263 -2.34 2.15 16.28
N VAL A 264 -1.33 2.72 15.62
CA VAL A 264 0.07 2.39 15.88
C VAL A 264 0.53 2.94 17.23
N SER A 265 0.19 4.19 17.56
CA SER A 265 0.62 4.84 18.80
C SER A 265 0.03 4.16 20.05
N ASN A 266 -1.24 3.77 20.01
CA ASN A 266 -1.89 3.05 21.09
C ASN A 266 -1.31 1.63 21.24
N ALA A 267 -0.96 0.98 20.13
CA ALA A 267 -0.25 -0.30 20.16
C ALA A 267 1.12 -0.19 20.80
N LYS A 268 1.92 0.80 20.39
CA LYS A 268 3.24 1.08 20.97
C LYS A 268 3.16 1.36 22.46
N THR A 269 2.21 2.19 22.86
CA THR A 269 1.98 2.54 24.28
C THR A 269 1.62 1.31 25.10
N GLY A 270 0.67 0.50 24.63
CA GLY A 270 0.24 -0.70 25.34
C GLY A 270 1.35 -1.75 25.46
N LEU A 271 2.23 -1.86 24.46
CA LEU A 271 3.42 -2.72 24.50
C LEU A 271 4.58 -2.12 25.29
N ARG A 272 4.43 -0.91 25.84
CA ARG A 272 5.48 -0.17 26.56
C ARG A 272 6.75 0.01 25.70
N GLY A 273 6.55 0.33 24.42
CA GLY A 273 7.62 0.57 23.45
C GLY A 273 8.05 -0.65 22.62
N GLY A 274 7.46 -1.84 22.82
CA GLY A 274 7.74 -3.04 22.02
C GLY A 274 7.33 -2.92 20.54
N ASP A 275 7.67 -3.91 19.73
CA ASP A 275 7.49 -3.87 18.28
C ASP A 275 5.99 -3.89 17.87
N VAL A 276 5.63 -3.03 16.91
CA VAL A 276 4.32 -2.90 16.28
C VAL A 276 4.47 -2.98 14.77
N TYR A 277 3.80 -3.97 14.19
CA TYR A 277 3.76 -4.21 12.75
C TYR A 277 2.40 -3.77 12.19
N TYR A 278 2.42 -2.89 11.20
CA TYR A 278 1.22 -2.36 10.55
C TYR A 278 0.90 -3.12 9.26
N MET A 279 -0.36 -3.51 9.08
CA MET A 279 -0.83 -4.14 7.85
C MET A 279 -1.87 -3.26 7.14
N GLY A 280 -1.46 -2.67 6.02
CA GLY A 280 -2.30 -1.83 5.17
C GLY A 280 -3.14 -2.60 4.16
N GLN A 281 -4.16 -1.93 3.62
CA GLN A 281 -5.03 -2.46 2.58
C GLN A 281 -4.48 -2.14 1.18
N SER A 282 -4.16 -3.15 0.37
CA SER A 282 -3.83 -2.98 -1.07
C SER A 282 -4.89 -3.56 -2.02
N HIS A 283 -5.98 -4.09 -1.49
CA HIS A 283 -6.98 -4.86 -2.22
C HIS A 283 -8.39 -4.28 -2.07
N THR A 284 -9.34 -4.80 -2.84
CA THR A 284 -10.75 -4.45 -2.68
C THR A 284 -11.38 -5.20 -1.50
N ILE A 285 -11.88 -4.48 -0.50
CA ILE A 285 -12.58 -5.06 0.66
C ILE A 285 -14.10 -4.96 0.48
N ASN A 286 -14.87 -5.85 1.11
CA ASN A 286 -16.34 -5.79 1.05
C ASN A 286 -16.84 -4.49 1.70
N PRO A 287 -17.87 -3.80 1.14
CA PRO A 287 -18.72 -4.21 0.01
C PRO A 287 -18.21 -3.76 -1.38
N GLY A 288 -16.91 -3.82 -1.66
CA GLY A 288 -16.35 -3.52 -2.99
C GLY A 288 -15.50 -2.25 -3.05
N HIS A 289 -15.00 -1.74 -1.92
CA HIS A 289 -14.19 -0.51 -1.88
C HIS A 289 -12.70 -0.79 -2.11
N THR A 290 -12.09 -0.01 -3.00
CA THR A 290 -10.64 -0.03 -3.29
C THR A 290 -9.96 1.25 -2.83
N PRO A 291 -8.83 1.17 -2.10
CA PRO A 291 -8.06 2.36 -1.75
C PRO A 291 -7.48 3.02 -3.01
N SER A 292 -7.46 4.35 -3.02
CA SER A 292 -6.86 5.14 -4.10
C SER A 292 -5.34 5.04 -4.10
N ARG A 293 -4.68 5.50 -5.18
CA ARG A 293 -3.22 5.68 -5.22
C ARG A 293 -2.71 6.54 -4.06
N GLN A 294 -3.50 7.55 -3.70
CA GLN A 294 -3.25 8.52 -2.65
C GLN A 294 -3.39 7.84 -1.26
N SER A 295 -4.42 7.02 -1.08
CA SER A 295 -4.74 6.31 0.15
C SER A 295 -3.63 5.33 0.56
N LEU A 296 -3.09 4.58 -0.40
CA LEU A 296 -1.92 3.70 -0.17
C LEU A 296 -0.69 4.49 0.27
N ARG A 297 -0.53 5.72 -0.22
CA ARG A 297 0.58 6.58 0.20
C ARG A 297 0.40 7.13 1.61
N MET A 298 -0.80 7.56 1.94
CA MET A 298 -1.07 8.11 3.26
C MET A 298 -1.02 7.06 4.38
N ASP A 299 -1.46 5.83 4.10
CA ASP A 299 -1.45 4.76 5.10
C ASP A 299 -0.06 4.44 5.63
N HIS A 300 0.90 4.22 4.73
CA HIS A 300 2.26 3.88 5.17
C HIS A 300 2.90 5.06 5.89
N ARG A 301 2.68 6.30 5.42
CA ARG A 301 3.25 7.48 6.05
C ARG A 301 2.69 7.66 7.44
N ALA A 302 1.37 7.58 7.60
CA ALA A 302 0.73 7.69 8.90
C ALA A 302 1.19 6.58 9.87
N ALA A 303 1.42 5.36 9.37
CA ALA A 303 1.92 4.26 10.19
C ALA A 303 3.38 4.45 10.61
N LEU A 304 4.26 4.82 9.68
CA LEU A 304 5.68 5.03 9.94
C LEU A 304 5.92 6.28 10.82
N ASP A 305 5.22 7.39 10.54
CA ASP A 305 5.26 8.61 11.37
C ASP A 305 4.81 8.33 12.82
N ALA A 306 3.89 7.37 13.02
CA ALA A 306 3.43 6.94 14.34
C ALA A 306 4.35 5.90 15.02
N GLY A 307 5.44 5.52 14.37
CA GLY A 307 6.46 4.62 14.93
C GLY A 307 6.20 3.14 14.71
N ALA A 308 5.54 2.73 13.62
CA ALA A 308 5.47 1.32 13.23
C ALA A 308 6.88 0.80 12.90
N ASP A 309 7.26 -0.35 13.45
CA ASP A 309 8.58 -0.94 13.21
C ASP A 309 8.63 -1.60 11.84
N GLY A 310 7.51 -2.17 11.39
CA GLY A 310 7.39 -2.81 10.07
C GLY A 310 6.02 -2.61 9.45
N VAL A 311 5.97 -2.63 8.12
CA VAL A 311 4.77 -2.44 7.31
C VAL A 311 4.60 -3.60 6.33
N GLY A 312 3.35 -4.05 6.17
CA GLY A 312 2.98 -5.02 5.15
C GLY A 312 1.68 -4.63 4.45
N TRP A 313 1.40 -5.33 3.36
CA TRP A 313 0.22 -5.08 2.53
C TRP A 313 -0.58 -6.37 2.34
N TYR A 314 -1.87 -6.32 2.65
CA TYR A 314 -2.76 -7.46 2.41
C TYR A 314 -2.99 -7.68 0.92
N ALA A 315 -2.52 -8.82 0.41
CA ALA A 315 -2.98 -9.39 -0.85
C ALA A 315 -4.13 -10.37 -0.58
N ARG A 316 -5.34 -10.02 -1.02
CA ARG A 316 -6.53 -10.87 -0.82
C ARG A 316 -6.42 -12.10 -1.70
N THR A 317 -6.61 -13.29 -1.11
CA THR A 317 -6.52 -14.61 -1.78
C THR A 317 -7.75 -14.97 -2.62
N ALA A 318 -8.90 -14.38 -2.29
CA ALA A 318 -10.14 -14.47 -3.06
C ALA A 318 -10.48 -13.09 -3.61
N TYR A 319 -10.03 -12.83 -4.84
CA TYR A 319 -10.16 -11.52 -5.44
C TYR A 319 -11.62 -11.04 -5.52
N VAL A 320 -11.83 -9.76 -5.21
CA VAL A 320 -13.13 -9.10 -5.35
C VAL A 320 -12.99 -7.87 -6.26
N PRO A 321 -13.86 -7.73 -7.27
CA PRO A 321 -13.87 -6.56 -8.15
C PRO A 321 -14.15 -5.27 -7.38
N THR A 322 -13.60 -4.15 -7.87
CA THR A 322 -13.90 -2.81 -7.32
C THR A 322 -15.30 -2.40 -7.77
N GLU A 323 -16.16 -2.06 -6.81
CA GLU A 323 -17.43 -1.39 -7.06
C GLU A 323 -17.31 0.13 -6.83
N GLN A 324 -16.52 0.52 -5.82
CA GLN A 324 -16.35 1.91 -5.38
C GLN A 324 -14.88 2.21 -5.07
N GLY A 325 -14.46 3.45 -5.28
CA GLY A 325 -13.11 3.92 -4.98
C GLY A 325 -12.67 5.08 -5.86
N PHE A 326 -12.11 6.10 -5.22
CA PHE A 326 -11.47 7.23 -5.86
C PHE A 326 -10.13 6.82 -6.50
N ASP A 327 -9.88 7.19 -7.77
CA ASP A 327 -8.59 7.03 -8.48
C ASP A 327 -7.78 5.73 -8.20
N PRO A 328 -8.35 4.52 -8.37
CA PRO A 328 -7.60 3.28 -8.19
C PRO A 328 -6.52 3.13 -9.27
N LEU A 329 -5.30 2.69 -8.90
CA LEU A 329 -4.18 2.50 -9.84
C LEU A 329 -4.53 1.59 -11.01
N VAL A 330 -5.08 0.43 -10.70
CA VAL A 330 -5.57 -0.56 -11.65
C VAL A 330 -7.10 -0.51 -11.59
N PRO A 331 -7.79 -0.07 -12.65
CA PRO A 331 -9.24 -0.08 -12.69
C PRO A 331 -9.73 -1.53 -12.76
N ASN A 332 -10.75 -1.87 -11.98
CA ASN A 332 -11.44 -3.15 -12.17
C ASN A 332 -12.65 -2.93 -13.05
N PRO A 333 -12.65 -3.42 -14.30
CA PRO A 333 -13.85 -3.38 -15.11
C PRO A 333 -14.93 -4.26 -14.47
N GLU A 334 -16.18 -3.85 -14.63
CA GLU A 334 -17.33 -4.69 -14.30
C GLU A 334 -17.17 -6.06 -14.94
N GLY A 335 -17.33 -7.13 -14.15
CA GLY A 335 -17.27 -8.50 -14.66
C GLY A 335 -15.89 -9.13 -14.77
N SER A 336 -14.88 -8.70 -13.99
CA SER A 336 -13.61 -9.46 -13.90
C SER A 336 -13.94 -10.94 -13.63
N ALA A 337 -13.58 -11.84 -14.54
CA ALA A 337 -13.92 -13.27 -14.46
C ALA A 337 -13.26 -14.00 -13.27
N ALA A 338 -12.46 -13.27 -12.49
CA ALA A 338 -11.67 -13.76 -11.36
C ALA A 338 -12.50 -14.23 -10.15
N ALA A 339 -13.77 -13.80 -10.03
CA ALA A 339 -14.60 -14.11 -8.86
C ALA A 339 -14.77 -15.64 -8.70
N GLY A 340 -14.22 -16.19 -7.61
CA GLY A 340 -14.29 -17.62 -7.29
C GLY A 340 -13.22 -18.50 -7.95
N GLN A 341 -12.29 -17.94 -8.72
CA GLN A 341 -11.14 -18.71 -9.21
C GLN A 341 -10.10 -18.89 -8.10
N GLN A 342 -9.62 -20.13 -7.90
CA GLN A 342 -8.70 -20.46 -6.80
C GLN A 342 -7.37 -19.68 -6.83
N ARG A 343 -6.91 -19.29 -8.04
CA ARG A 343 -5.69 -18.52 -8.27
C ARG A 343 -5.91 -17.01 -8.36
N ALA A 344 -7.16 -16.54 -8.31
CA ALA A 344 -7.46 -15.12 -8.40
C ALA A 344 -7.23 -14.44 -7.06
N SER A 345 -6.16 -13.64 -7.00
CA SER A 345 -5.76 -12.87 -5.83
C SER A 345 -5.43 -11.43 -6.22
N THR A 346 -5.25 -10.54 -5.25
CA THR A 346 -4.76 -9.18 -5.55
C THR A 346 -3.43 -9.22 -6.30
N PHE A 347 -2.56 -10.17 -5.96
CA PHE A 347 -1.22 -10.32 -6.56
C PHE A 347 -1.26 -10.80 -8.02
N THR A 348 -2.33 -11.49 -8.44
CA THR A 348 -2.47 -12.04 -9.80
C THR A 348 -3.48 -11.28 -10.67
N VAL A 349 -4.37 -10.47 -10.08
CA VAL A 349 -5.40 -9.72 -10.81
C VAL A 349 -5.16 -8.21 -10.80
N ALA A 350 -4.70 -7.65 -9.68
CA ALA A 350 -4.38 -6.22 -9.52
C ALA A 350 -2.93 -6.03 -9.07
N ARG A 351 -2.03 -6.76 -9.73
CA ARG A 351 -0.61 -6.85 -9.37
C ARG A 351 0.08 -5.49 -9.26
N ASP A 352 -0.12 -4.59 -10.22
CA ASP A 352 0.48 -3.24 -10.15
C ASP A 352 0.00 -2.45 -8.94
N ARG A 353 -1.24 -2.64 -8.48
CA ARG A 353 -1.75 -2.05 -7.23
C ARG A 353 -0.95 -2.54 -6.02
N TYR A 354 -0.70 -3.84 -5.94
CA TYR A 354 0.11 -4.43 -4.88
C TYR A 354 1.55 -3.91 -4.90
N ARG A 355 2.15 -3.87 -6.10
CA ARG A 355 3.53 -3.40 -6.30
C ARG A 355 3.71 -1.91 -6.03
N TYR A 356 2.73 -1.11 -6.40
CA TYR A 356 2.73 0.32 -6.13
C TYR A 356 2.66 0.60 -4.63
N ALA A 357 1.92 -0.21 -3.86
CA ALA A 357 1.90 -0.08 -2.41
C ALA A 357 3.32 -0.23 -1.82
N TRP A 358 4.09 -1.20 -2.33
CA TRP A 358 5.51 -1.36 -1.97
C TRP A 358 6.44 -0.27 -2.52
N ALA A 359 6.20 0.21 -3.74
CA ALA A 359 6.95 1.34 -4.30
C ALA A 359 6.74 2.60 -3.44
N ALA A 360 5.52 2.83 -2.98
CA ALA A 360 5.17 3.92 -2.07
C ALA A 360 5.85 3.76 -0.70
N THR A 361 5.90 2.55 -0.13
CA THR A 361 6.65 2.28 1.12
C THR A 361 8.14 2.59 0.96
N ALA A 362 8.76 2.14 -0.13
CA ALA A 362 10.18 2.40 -0.40
C ALA A 362 10.47 3.91 -0.57
N ASP A 363 9.62 4.62 -1.31
CA ASP A 363 9.69 6.09 -1.50
C ASP A 363 9.65 6.83 -0.15
N ALA A 364 8.74 6.45 0.75
CA ALA A 364 8.67 7.08 2.07
C ALA A 364 9.79 6.69 3.03
N ARG A 365 10.25 5.42 3.01
CA ARG A 365 11.42 5.02 3.81
C ARG A 365 12.66 5.79 3.38
N ALA A 366 12.87 5.97 2.07
CA ALA A 366 13.93 6.81 1.54
C ALA A 366 13.82 8.26 2.05
N ALA A 367 12.61 8.83 2.04
CA ALA A 367 12.36 10.19 2.54
C ALA A 367 12.62 10.35 4.06
N MET A 368 12.47 9.29 4.86
CA MET A 368 12.74 9.31 6.31
C MET A 368 14.19 8.97 6.68
N GLY A 369 14.83 8.06 5.93
CA GLY A 369 16.18 7.57 6.21
C GLY A 369 17.32 8.50 5.78
N GLY A 370 17.06 9.43 4.85
CA GLY A 370 18.03 10.38 4.31
C GLY A 370 17.70 11.84 4.61
N ALA A 371 18.16 12.35 5.76
CA ALA A 371 18.52 13.73 6.09
C ALA A 371 17.46 14.88 5.96
N GLY A 372 17.58 15.86 6.86
CA GLY A 372 17.23 17.26 6.57
C GLY A 372 18.11 17.87 5.46
N ALA A 373 18.32 17.15 4.36
CA ALA A 373 18.96 17.65 3.16
C ALA A 373 17.84 18.12 2.22
N ALA A 374 17.75 19.44 2.06
CA ALA A 374 17.15 19.99 0.85
C ALA A 374 17.73 19.25 -0.38
N PRO A 375 16.92 18.85 -1.37
CA PRO A 375 17.37 18.52 -2.71
C PRO A 375 18.12 19.72 -3.28
N GLY A 376 19.43 19.77 -3.06
CA GLY A 376 20.16 21.03 -3.20
C GLY A 376 21.67 20.88 -3.13
N ASP A 377 22.23 20.06 -4.00
CA ASP A 377 23.44 20.45 -4.75
C ASP A 377 23.63 19.52 -5.96
N ALA A 378 22.79 19.71 -6.98
CA ALA A 378 23.08 19.27 -8.35
C ALA A 378 22.66 20.41 -9.29
N SER A 379 23.63 21.25 -9.65
CA SER A 379 23.48 22.44 -10.49
C SER A 379 23.05 22.15 -11.95
N ASP A 380 22.57 20.94 -12.24
CA ASP A 380 22.32 20.38 -13.56
C ASP A 380 20.88 19.88 -13.75
N GLY A 381 20.03 19.89 -12.71
CA GLY A 381 18.60 19.60 -12.83
C GLY A 381 18.25 18.15 -13.22
N THR A 382 19.16 17.20 -12.98
CA THR A 382 19.00 15.78 -13.37
C THR A 382 18.91 14.79 -12.22
N ALA A 383 19.00 15.20 -10.95
CA ALA A 383 18.89 14.30 -9.79
C ALA A 383 17.82 14.80 -8.82
N SER A 384 16.58 14.31 -8.97
CA SER A 384 15.65 14.30 -7.83
C SER A 384 16.21 13.29 -6.82
N ALA A 385 16.34 13.68 -5.56
CA ALA A 385 16.80 12.87 -4.42
C ALA A 385 16.59 11.36 -4.62
N ARG A 386 17.59 10.69 -5.19
CA ARG A 386 17.66 9.23 -5.22
C ARG A 386 18.29 8.82 -3.90
N SER A 387 17.63 7.96 -3.15
CA SER A 387 18.31 7.28 -2.05
C SER A 387 19.45 6.45 -2.61
N GLU A 388 20.52 6.26 -1.84
CA GLU A 388 21.62 5.34 -2.19
C GLU A 388 21.06 3.96 -2.61
N ASP A 389 20.02 3.48 -1.92
CA ASP A 389 19.26 2.26 -2.25
C ASP A 389 18.62 2.23 -3.66
N ALA A 390 18.22 3.38 -4.21
CA ALA A 390 17.62 3.45 -5.54
C ALA A 390 18.69 3.38 -6.64
N ASP A 391 19.88 3.94 -6.37
CA ASP A 391 21.03 3.82 -7.27
C ASP A 391 21.65 2.41 -7.20
N ASP A 392 21.41 1.62 -6.15
CA ASP A 392 21.88 0.23 -6.07
C ASP A 392 20.92 -0.79 -6.71
N ARG A 393 19.78 -0.34 -7.26
CA ARG A 393 18.77 -1.23 -7.86
C ARG A 393 18.39 -0.85 -9.28
N PHE A 394 17.93 -1.84 -10.03
CA PHE A 394 17.40 -1.67 -11.39
C PHE A 394 16.11 -2.48 -11.59
N ASP A 395 15.34 -2.11 -12.61
CA ASP A 395 14.19 -2.89 -13.08
C ASP A 395 14.55 -3.56 -14.42
N LEU A 396 14.11 -4.80 -14.60
CA LEU A 396 14.13 -5.53 -15.87
C LEU A 396 12.74 -5.48 -16.49
N TRP A 397 12.63 -4.93 -17.69
CA TRP A 397 11.41 -4.90 -18.49
C TRP A 397 11.55 -5.85 -19.68
N LEU A 398 10.59 -6.74 -19.84
CA LEU A 398 10.52 -7.68 -20.96
C LEU A 398 9.28 -7.39 -21.78
N ARG A 399 9.44 -7.31 -23.10
CA ARG A 399 8.31 -7.23 -24.02
C ARG A 399 8.02 -8.60 -24.60
N CYS A 400 6.99 -9.23 -24.04
CA CYS A 400 6.54 -10.56 -24.39
C CYS A 400 5.03 -10.52 -24.67
N PRO A 401 4.58 -10.00 -25.83
CA PRO A 401 3.17 -10.03 -26.15
C PRO A 401 2.68 -11.47 -26.22
N ASP A 402 1.42 -11.68 -25.84
CA ASP A 402 0.76 -13.00 -25.85
C ASP A 402 1.33 -14.03 -24.86
N ALA A 403 2.12 -13.62 -23.86
CA ALA A 403 2.60 -14.53 -22.82
C ALA A 403 1.45 -14.97 -21.90
N GLY A 404 1.27 -16.28 -21.72
CA GLY A 404 0.26 -16.84 -20.82
C GLY A 404 0.70 -16.84 -19.34
N PHE A 405 -0.25 -17.15 -18.46
CA PHE A 405 -0.04 -17.04 -17.01
C PHE A 405 1.07 -17.95 -16.47
N TYR A 406 2.19 -17.37 -16.06
CA TYR A 406 3.39 -18.05 -15.53
C TYR A 406 4.04 -19.06 -16.48
N ASP A 407 3.94 -18.82 -17.79
CA ASP A 407 4.44 -19.74 -18.81
C ASP A 407 5.97 -19.76 -18.95
N HIS A 408 6.64 -18.67 -18.56
CA HIS A 408 8.07 -18.49 -18.79
C HIS A 408 8.80 -18.09 -17.51
N ARG A 409 9.71 -18.96 -17.07
CA ARG A 409 10.49 -18.80 -15.86
C ARG A 409 11.78 -18.05 -16.10
N ILE A 410 11.99 -16.96 -15.36
CA ILE A 410 13.14 -16.07 -15.53
C ILE A 410 14.15 -16.33 -14.42
N ARG A 411 15.39 -16.59 -14.83
CA ARG A 411 16.55 -16.61 -13.94
C ARG A 411 17.57 -15.59 -14.40
N LEU A 412 18.22 -14.96 -13.44
CA LEU A 412 19.37 -14.09 -13.67
C LEU A 412 20.59 -14.76 -13.09
N ARG A 413 21.73 -14.56 -13.75
CA ARG A 413 23.00 -15.03 -13.23
C ARG A 413 23.50 -14.10 -12.14
N SER A 414 23.94 -14.62 -10.99
CA SER A 414 24.56 -13.78 -9.97
C SER A 414 25.95 -13.28 -10.40
N GLY A 415 26.23 -12.01 -10.10
CA GLY A 415 27.53 -11.38 -10.27
C GLY A 415 28.51 -11.75 -9.14
N ALA A 416 29.80 -11.73 -9.47
CA ALA A 416 30.97 -11.83 -8.60
C ALA A 416 31.28 -13.14 -7.82
N ASP A 417 30.34 -13.85 -7.17
CA ASP A 417 30.76 -14.86 -6.16
C ASP A 417 30.41 -16.34 -6.42
N ASP A 418 29.28 -16.68 -7.08
CA ASP A 418 28.92 -18.08 -7.40
C ASP A 418 28.67 -18.35 -8.90
N GLY A 419 28.24 -17.32 -9.66
CA GLY A 419 27.89 -17.44 -11.08
C GLY A 419 26.64 -18.30 -11.34
N ASP A 420 25.83 -18.56 -10.32
CA ASP A 420 24.64 -19.41 -10.36
C ASP A 420 23.42 -18.70 -10.95
N TRP A 421 22.49 -19.48 -11.48
CA TRP A 421 21.23 -18.97 -12.02
C TRP A 421 20.16 -18.93 -10.94
N ARG A 422 19.72 -17.73 -10.55
CA ARG A 422 18.72 -17.53 -9.50
C ARG A 422 17.39 -17.09 -10.09
N PHE A 423 16.31 -17.71 -9.64
CA PHE A 423 14.96 -17.34 -10.06
C PHE A 423 14.59 -15.95 -9.54
N VAL A 424 14.02 -15.13 -10.43
CA VAL A 424 13.59 -13.76 -10.12
C VAL A 424 12.12 -13.51 -10.46
N GLY A 425 11.41 -14.45 -11.05
CA GLY A 425 9.99 -14.32 -11.37
C GLY A 425 9.64 -15.01 -12.68
N ASP A 426 8.35 -15.06 -12.98
CA ASP A 426 7.83 -15.56 -14.25
C ASP A 426 7.32 -14.39 -15.13
N VAL A 427 7.19 -14.66 -16.43
CA VAL A 427 6.45 -13.83 -17.40
C VAL A 427 4.97 -14.20 -17.35
N GLY A 428 4.09 -13.22 -17.59
CA GLY A 428 2.65 -13.45 -17.65
C GLY A 428 2.10 -13.59 -16.24
N THR A 429 2.27 -12.55 -15.43
CA THR A 429 1.94 -12.62 -14.00
C THR A 429 0.52 -12.14 -13.67
N TYR A 430 -0.21 -11.69 -14.68
CA TYR A 430 -1.63 -11.40 -14.61
C TYR A 430 -2.42 -12.65 -15.00
N LEU A 431 -3.44 -12.99 -14.20
CA LEU A 431 -4.28 -14.15 -14.45
C LEU A 431 -5.10 -13.98 -15.73
N ASP A 432 -4.92 -14.90 -16.67
CA ASP A 432 -5.54 -14.90 -18.00
C ASP A 432 -7.06 -14.69 -17.95
N GLY A 433 -7.55 -13.76 -18.78
CA GLY A 433 -8.98 -13.45 -18.93
C GLY A 433 -9.68 -12.87 -17.68
N ALA A 434 -8.97 -12.79 -16.54
CA ALA A 434 -9.50 -12.32 -15.27
C ALA A 434 -8.96 -10.92 -14.91
N ALA A 435 -7.76 -10.57 -15.36
CA ALA A 435 -7.07 -9.34 -15.00
C ALA A 435 -7.18 -8.23 -16.08
N PRO A 436 -7.28 -6.95 -15.69
CA PRO A 436 -7.39 -5.82 -16.64
C PRO A 436 -6.18 -5.66 -17.57
N TYR A 437 -5.00 -6.08 -17.13
CA TYR A 437 -3.73 -5.94 -17.84
C TYR A 437 -3.13 -7.28 -18.27
N ALA A 438 -3.94 -8.35 -18.32
CA ALA A 438 -3.48 -9.67 -18.80
C ALA A 438 -2.84 -9.58 -20.19
N ASP A 439 -3.42 -8.77 -21.08
CA ASP A 439 -2.97 -8.62 -22.47
C ASP A 439 -2.00 -7.43 -22.66
N ALA A 440 -1.42 -6.87 -21.59
CA ALA A 440 -0.54 -5.70 -21.70
C ALA A 440 0.70 -6.00 -22.58
N GLY A 441 1.19 -7.24 -22.58
CA GLY A 441 2.31 -7.67 -23.42
C GLY A 441 3.68 -7.17 -22.96
N ALA A 442 3.79 -6.72 -21.71
CA ALA A 442 5.04 -6.48 -21.02
C ALA A 442 5.04 -7.09 -19.62
N GLU A 443 6.21 -7.46 -19.16
CA GLU A 443 6.47 -7.97 -17.81
C GLU A 443 7.58 -7.14 -17.17
N THR A 444 7.38 -6.71 -15.93
CA THR A 444 8.41 -5.99 -15.17
C THR A 444 8.84 -6.76 -13.94
N ILE A 445 10.15 -6.97 -13.80
CA ILE A 445 10.78 -7.47 -12.58
C ILE A 445 11.51 -6.30 -11.93
N ARG A 446 11.02 -5.89 -10.77
CA ARG A 446 11.42 -4.64 -10.13
C ARG A 446 12.30 -4.83 -8.92
N ALA A 447 13.16 -3.84 -8.68
CA ALA A 447 14.07 -3.75 -7.54
C ALA A 447 15.13 -4.88 -7.51
N LEU A 448 15.77 -5.15 -8.64
CA LEU A 448 16.90 -6.09 -8.71
C LEU A 448 18.18 -5.40 -8.21
N GLY A 449 18.89 -6.03 -7.28
CA GLY A 449 20.16 -5.50 -6.76
C GLY A 449 21.28 -5.54 -7.80
N ARG A 450 21.94 -4.40 -8.04
CA ARG A 450 23.03 -4.26 -9.00
C ARG A 450 24.20 -5.17 -8.64
N GLU A 451 24.70 -5.10 -7.40
CA GLU A 451 25.82 -5.92 -6.93
C GLU A 451 25.56 -7.42 -7.12
N ARG A 452 24.32 -7.85 -6.91
CA ARG A 452 23.94 -9.26 -6.97
C ARG A 452 23.82 -9.80 -8.39
N TYR A 453 23.37 -9.01 -9.36
CA TYR A 453 22.97 -9.52 -10.68
C TYR A 453 23.78 -8.94 -11.86
N LEU A 454 24.56 -7.89 -11.65
CA LEU A 454 25.42 -7.33 -12.69
C LEU A 454 26.86 -7.89 -12.55
N ASP A 455 27.35 -8.47 -13.64
CA ASP A 455 28.75 -8.91 -13.79
C ASP A 455 29.51 -7.83 -14.57
N GLY A 456 29.96 -6.80 -13.85
CA GLY A 456 30.39 -5.54 -14.46
C GLY A 456 29.24 -4.89 -15.22
N ASP A 457 29.44 -4.58 -16.50
CA ASP A 457 28.49 -3.87 -17.35
C ASP A 457 27.52 -4.81 -18.09
N ARG A 458 27.10 -5.90 -17.44
CA ARG A 458 26.34 -6.97 -18.11
C ARG A 458 25.36 -7.69 -17.18
N LEU A 459 24.14 -7.88 -17.70
CA LEU A 459 23.11 -8.73 -17.12
C LEU A 459 22.91 -9.99 -17.96
N ASP A 460 23.15 -11.17 -17.40
CA ASP A 460 22.88 -12.46 -18.05
C ASP A 460 21.46 -12.96 -17.67
N ILE A 461 20.65 -13.29 -18.67
CA ILE A 461 19.24 -13.69 -18.53
C ILE A 461 19.02 -15.10 -19.10
N GLU A 462 18.33 -15.94 -18.34
CA GLU A 462 17.81 -17.24 -18.77
C GLU A 462 16.28 -17.24 -18.68
N ILE A 463 15.62 -17.68 -19.75
CA ILE A 463 14.18 -17.87 -19.78
C ILE A 463 13.89 -19.33 -20.13
N GLU A 464 13.30 -20.06 -19.19
CA GLU A 464 12.84 -21.44 -19.35
C GLU A 464 11.33 -21.43 -19.61
N THR A 465 10.90 -22.01 -20.72
CA THR A 465 9.49 -22.05 -21.12
C THR A 465 8.86 -23.37 -20.73
N GLY A 466 7.68 -23.32 -20.11
CA GLY A 466 6.90 -24.50 -19.75
C GLY A 466 6.65 -25.42 -20.95
N ALA A 467 6.55 -26.73 -20.71
CA ALA A 467 6.28 -27.70 -21.78
C ALA A 467 4.89 -27.53 -22.41
N ASP A 468 3.93 -27.00 -21.63
CA ASP A 468 2.54 -26.78 -22.02
C ASP A 468 2.25 -25.31 -22.42
N ALA A 469 3.25 -24.43 -22.35
CA ALA A 469 3.12 -23.02 -22.70
C ALA A 469 2.88 -22.84 -24.21
N ASP A 470 2.19 -21.76 -24.59
CA ASP A 470 2.10 -21.38 -25.99
C ASP A 470 3.42 -20.77 -26.49
N ALA A 471 3.61 -20.79 -27.81
CA ALA A 471 4.81 -20.23 -28.40
C ALA A 471 4.74 -18.69 -28.41
N THR A 472 5.49 -18.05 -27.53
CA THR A 472 5.40 -16.61 -27.24
C THR A 472 6.54 -15.81 -27.89
N PRO A 473 6.28 -14.67 -28.55
CA PRO A 473 7.34 -13.76 -28.98
C PRO A 473 8.02 -13.06 -27.79
N LEU A 474 9.34 -13.11 -27.73
CA LEU A 474 10.20 -12.25 -26.90
C LEU A 474 10.86 -11.21 -27.82
N VAL A 475 10.39 -9.97 -27.74
CA VAL A 475 10.79 -8.89 -28.65
C VAL A 475 12.07 -8.23 -28.18
N GLU A 476 12.07 -7.75 -26.94
CA GLU A 476 13.19 -7.00 -26.37
C GLU A 476 13.24 -7.13 -24.84
N ALA A 477 14.44 -6.95 -24.29
CA ALA A 477 14.71 -6.84 -22.87
C ALA A 477 15.39 -5.50 -22.59
N VAL A 478 14.93 -4.79 -21.58
CA VAL A 478 15.42 -3.45 -21.23
C VAL A 478 15.72 -3.42 -19.74
N VAL A 479 16.88 -2.89 -19.40
CA VAL A 479 17.31 -2.62 -18.03
C VAL A 479 17.17 -1.12 -17.80
N VAL A 480 16.41 -0.71 -16.80
CA VAL A 480 16.19 0.71 -16.44
C VAL A 480 16.51 0.94 -14.96
N PRO A 481 16.80 2.18 -14.51
CA PRO A 481 16.93 2.49 -13.10
C PRO A 481 15.65 2.14 -12.33
N SER A 482 15.78 1.67 -11.09
CA SER A 482 14.62 1.52 -10.20
C SER A 482 14.25 2.89 -9.63
N ASP A 483 13.03 3.36 -9.88
CA ASP A 483 12.50 4.62 -9.32
C ASP A 483 11.13 4.36 -8.67
N PRO A 484 11.09 4.10 -7.34
CA PRO A 484 9.84 3.84 -6.64
C PRO A 484 8.83 4.99 -6.74
N ALA A 485 9.33 6.22 -6.85
CA ALA A 485 8.51 7.41 -6.95
C ALA A 485 7.91 7.58 -8.36
N ALA A 486 8.54 7.05 -9.41
CA ALA A 486 8.05 7.11 -10.81
C ALA A 486 7.45 5.77 -11.28
N HIS A 487 6.53 5.20 -10.50
CA HIS A 487 5.89 3.94 -10.86
C HIS A 487 5.04 4.04 -12.14
N LEU A 488 5.37 3.20 -13.13
CA LEU A 488 4.59 2.92 -14.34
C LEU A 488 3.88 1.57 -14.17
N THR A 489 2.62 1.44 -14.61
CA THR A 489 1.96 0.13 -14.67
C THR A 489 2.58 -0.74 -15.77
N ASP A 490 2.39 -2.05 -15.73
CA ASP A 490 2.86 -2.96 -16.79
C ASP A 490 2.25 -2.59 -18.17
N ALA A 491 1.02 -2.05 -18.18
CA ALA A 491 0.40 -1.49 -19.39
C ALA A 491 1.10 -0.22 -19.91
N ASP A 492 1.47 0.70 -19.01
CA ASP A 492 2.23 1.91 -19.39
C ASP A 492 3.63 1.55 -19.89
N VAL A 493 4.28 0.56 -19.26
CA VAL A 493 5.58 0.03 -19.70
C VAL A 493 5.46 -0.57 -21.10
N ALA A 494 4.45 -1.40 -21.36
CA ALA A 494 4.23 -1.95 -22.69
C ALA A 494 4.05 -0.87 -23.77
N ALA A 495 3.24 0.16 -23.48
CA ALA A 495 3.03 1.29 -24.39
C ALA A 495 4.34 2.05 -24.65
N THR A 496 5.12 2.31 -23.60
CA THR A 496 6.43 2.99 -23.66
C THR A 496 7.46 2.18 -24.47
N MET A 497 7.45 0.85 -24.30
CA MET A 497 8.28 -0.08 -25.08
C MET A 497 7.85 -0.09 -26.55
N GLN A 498 6.54 -0.10 -26.82
CA GLN A 498 5.99 -0.04 -28.17
C GLN A 498 6.33 1.24 -28.92
N ALA A 499 6.32 2.38 -28.23
CA ALA A 499 6.69 3.68 -28.81
C ALA A 499 8.21 3.87 -28.96
N GLY A 500 9.03 3.05 -28.30
CA GLY A 500 10.50 3.18 -28.27
C GLY A 500 11.01 4.27 -27.32
N GLU A 501 10.13 4.89 -26.55
CA GLU A 501 10.41 6.01 -25.64
C GLU A 501 11.29 5.61 -24.45
N HIS A 502 11.23 4.33 -24.05
CA HIS A 502 12.07 3.74 -22.99
C HIS A 502 13.57 3.95 -23.22
N SER A 503 14.00 4.16 -24.48
CA SER A 503 15.40 4.41 -24.84
C SER A 503 16.01 5.57 -24.06
N ALA A 504 15.21 6.56 -23.64
CA ALA A 504 15.68 7.71 -22.89
C ALA A 504 16.07 7.39 -21.44
N ALA A 505 15.53 6.31 -20.86
CA ALA A 505 15.79 5.90 -19.47
C ALA A 505 16.54 4.56 -19.37
N ALA A 506 16.83 3.89 -20.48
CA ALA A 506 17.49 2.58 -20.47
C ALA A 506 18.97 2.71 -20.04
N LEU A 507 19.35 1.92 -19.03
CA LEU A 507 20.74 1.60 -18.71
C LEU A 507 21.31 0.62 -19.76
N GLY A 508 20.46 -0.29 -20.25
CA GLY A 508 20.83 -1.35 -21.18
C GLY A 508 19.63 -1.86 -21.96
N ARG A 509 19.86 -2.33 -23.18
CA ARG A 509 18.81 -2.93 -24.02
C ARG A 509 19.36 -4.00 -24.93
N GLU A 510 18.57 -5.04 -25.14
CA GLU A 510 18.84 -6.08 -26.13
C GLU A 510 17.58 -6.38 -26.92
N ARG A 511 17.69 -6.29 -28.25
CA ARG A 511 16.61 -6.70 -29.16
C ARG A 511 16.77 -8.18 -29.43
N VAL A 512 15.84 -8.97 -28.91
CA VAL A 512 15.95 -10.44 -28.94
C VAL A 512 15.27 -11.02 -30.17
N ASP A 513 14.10 -10.48 -30.57
CA ASP A 513 13.28 -10.91 -31.73
C ASP A 513 13.21 -12.44 -31.89
N ARG A 514 12.94 -13.16 -30.79
CA ARG A 514 12.88 -14.62 -30.76
C ARG A 514 11.49 -15.09 -30.43
N ARG A 515 11.13 -16.28 -30.89
CA ARG A 515 9.94 -16.99 -30.40
C ARG A 515 10.38 -18.03 -29.38
N LEU A 516 9.86 -17.94 -28.17
CA LEU A 516 10.06 -18.90 -27.09
C LEU A 516 9.19 -20.12 -27.39
N ALA A 517 9.80 -21.28 -27.65
CA ALA A 517 9.08 -22.51 -27.92
C ALA A 517 8.75 -23.28 -26.62
N PRO A 518 7.69 -24.09 -26.60
CA PRO A 518 7.35 -24.93 -25.44
C PRO A 518 8.53 -25.84 -25.05
N GLY A 519 8.88 -25.87 -23.75
CA GLY A 519 10.00 -26.65 -23.22
C GLY A 519 11.40 -26.13 -23.59
N GLU A 520 11.52 -24.95 -24.20
CA GLU A 520 12.80 -24.36 -24.57
C GLU A 520 13.43 -23.57 -23.42
N THR A 521 14.76 -23.60 -23.35
CA THR A 521 15.55 -22.65 -22.54
C THR A 521 16.33 -21.72 -23.45
N VAL A 522 16.13 -20.42 -23.27
CA VAL A 522 16.82 -19.36 -23.99
C VAL A 522 17.74 -18.62 -23.03
N ARG A 523 18.97 -18.33 -23.46
CA ARG A 523 19.93 -17.50 -22.72
C ARG A 523 20.43 -16.38 -23.60
N PHE A 524 20.52 -15.18 -23.04
CA PHE A 524 21.07 -14.00 -23.69
C PHE A 524 21.58 -13.02 -22.62
N SER A 525 22.29 -11.98 -23.06
CA SER A 525 22.85 -10.97 -22.17
C SER A 525 22.41 -9.59 -22.61
N VAL A 526 22.17 -8.70 -21.65
CA VAL A 526 21.93 -7.28 -21.89
C VAL A 526 23.19 -6.52 -21.46
N PRO A 527 23.85 -5.75 -22.35
CA PRO A 527 24.89 -4.83 -21.93
C PRO A 527 24.25 -3.68 -21.13
N VAL A 528 24.83 -3.35 -19.98
CA VAL A 528 24.33 -2.35 -19.03
C VAL A 528 25.39 -1.29 -18.82
N ASP A 529 25.08 -0.05 -19.19
CA ASP A 529 25.88 1.12 -18.85
C ASP A 529 25.36 1.66 -17.51
N ALA A 530 26.12 1.44 -16.43
CA ALA A 530 25.69 1.83 -15.08
C ALA A 530 25.56 3.35 -14.90
N ASP A 531 26.38 4.11 -15.64
CA ASP A 531 26.40 5.57 -15.67
C ASP A 531 25.52 6.14 -16.81
N GLY A 532 25.09 5.27 -17.73
CA GLY A 532 24.24 5.62 -18.86
C GLY A 532 22.75 5.57 -18.51
N GLY A 533 21.95 6.46 -19.10
CA GLY A 533 20.48 6.43 -18.99
C GLY A 533 19.86 7.57 -18.18
N GLY A 534 18.69 8.03 -18.61
CA GLY A 534 17.91 9.06 -17.93
C GLY A 534 17.01 8.52 -16.80
N SER A 535 16.21 9.41 -16.21
CA SER A 535 15.24 9.05 -15.17
C SER A 535 13.99 8.37 -15.76
N VAL A 536 13.50 7.32 -15.08
CA VAL A 536 12.18 6.72 -15.37
C VAL A 536 11.06 7.76 -15.24
N GLY A 537 11.22 8.77 -14.38
CA GLY A 537 10.29 9.89 -14.27
C GLY A 537 10.04 10.65 -15.58
N ALA A 538 10.99 10.63 -16.53
CA ALA A 538 10.80 11.22 -17.86
C ALA A 538 9.81 10.44 -18.73
N LEU A 539 9.53 9.17 -18.41
CA LEU A 539 8.60 8.30 -19.12
C LEU A 539 7.15 8.44 -18.65
N LEU A 540 6.87 9.30 -17.67
CA LEU A 540 5.52 9.55 -17.15
C LEU A 540 4.64 10.40 -18.11
N GLY A 541 5.16 10.76 -19.28
CA GLY A 541 4.59 11.77 -20.19
C GLY A 541 5.03 13.18 -19.83
N GLU A 542 5.13 14.07 -20.82
CA GLU A 542 5.73 15.41 -20.67
C GLU A 542 5.06 16.26 -19.58
N GLU A 543 3.73 16.31 -19.58
CA GLU A 543 2.95 17.08 -18.61
C GLU A 543 3.20 16.58 -17.17
N ARG A 544 3.06 15.27 -16.94
CA ARG A 544 3.21 14.66 -15.62
C ARG A 544 4.66 14.77 -15.11
N ALA A 545 5.64 14.52 -15.97
CA ALA A 545 7.05 14.65 -15.65
C ALA A 545 7.43 16.10 -15.30
N SER A 546 6.92 17.08 -16.05
CA SER A 546 7.14 18.50 -15.80
C SER A 546 6.54 18.95 -14.46
N LEU A 547 5.29 18.56 -14.18
CA LEU A 547 4.61 18.87 -12.92
C LEU A 547 5.34 18.29 -11.72
N ARG A 548 5.73 17.01 -11.82
CA ARG A 548 6.52 16.34 -10.78
C ARG A 548 7.82 17.07 -10.48
N ARG A 549 8.61 17.43 -11.50
CA ARG A 549 9.87 18.16 -11.31
C ARG A 549 9.65 19.49 -10.61
N ARG A 550 8.71 20.30 -11.12
CA ARG A 550 8.40 21.62 -10.52
C ARG A 550 7.95 21.50 -9.06
N LEU A 551 7.16 20.48 -8.73
CA LEU A 551 6.74 20.23 -7.35
C LEU A 551 7.91 19.76 -6.49
N ALA A 552 8.74 18.85 -6.98
CA ALA A 552 9.91 18.38 -6.25
C ALA A 552 10.90 19.54 -5.98
N ASP A 553 11.13 20.42 -6.96
CA ASP A 553 11.99 21.60 -6.81
C ASP A 553 11.41 22.61 -5.81
N ALA A 554 10.09 22.80 -5.82
CA ALA A 554 9.43 23.67 -4.85
C ALA A 554 9.45 23.08 -3.43
N GLU A 555 9.22 21.77 -3.32
CA GLU A 555 9.34 21.04 -2.05
C GLU A 555 10.75 21.14 -1.48
N ALA A 556 11.74 21.11 -2.37
CA ALA A 556 13.15 21.24 -2.01
C ALA A 556 13.53 22.61 -1.47
N ALA A 557 12.92 23.66 -2.02
CA ALA A 557 13.21 25.05 -1.67
C ALA A 557 12.73 25.42 -0.26
N GLU A 558 11.82 24.66 0.33
CA GLU A 558 11.32 24.82 1.71
C GLU A 558 12.34 24.29 2.76
N ALA A 559 13.59 24.74 2.65
CA ALA A 559 14.75 24.22 3.38
C ALA A 559 14.69 24.35 4.91
N GLU A 560 13.76 25.12 5.46
CA GLU A 560 13.66 25.37 6.91
C GLU A 560 12.84 24.30 7.65
N ARG A 561 11.92 23.59 6.97
CA ARG A 561 11.12 22.50 7.56
C ARG A 561 10.69 21.49 6.49
N PRO A 562 10.82 20.17 6.73
CA PRO A 562 10.22 19.16 5.87
C PRO A 562 8.73 19.42 5.70
N ILE A 563 8.25 19.41 4.45
CA ILE A 563 6.83 19.59 4.18
C ILE A 563 6.05 18.40 4.75
N ALA A 564 5.14 18.68 5.68
CA ALA A 564 4.10 17.76 6.09
C ALA A 564 2.91 17.91 5.13
N PRO A 565 2.57 16.89 4.32
CA PRO A 565 1.48 16.98 3.36
C PRO A 565 0.11 17.21 3.99
N GLY A 566 -0.08 16.83 5.26
CA GLY A 566 -1.31 17.15 6.01
C GLY A 566 -1.53 18.65 6.21
N ASP A 567 -0.45 19.44 6.22
CA ASP A 567 -0.47 20.89 6.38
C ASP A 567 -0.68 21.61 5.03
N ARG A 568 -0.80 20.85 3.93
CA ARG A 568 -0.96 21.38 2.58
C ARG A 568 -2.18 20.78 1.88
N PHE A 569 -2.65 21.43 0.82
CA PHE A 569 -3.70 20.90 -0.03
C PHE A 569 -3.52 21.33 -1.50
N ASP A 570 -4.16 20.60 -2.41
CA ASP A 570 -4.31 20.95 -3.82
C ASP A 570 -5.69 21.57 -4.07
N LEU A 571 -5.76 22.69 -4.78
CA LEU A 571 -7.02 23.30 -5.21
C LEU A 571 -7.28 22.97 -6.67
N TRP A 572 -8.36 22.24 -6.94
CA TRP A 572 -8.83 21.92 -8.28
C TRP A 572 -10.00 22.84 -8.65
N VAL A 573 -9.82 23.64 -9.68
CA VAL A 573 -10.88 24.46 -10.30
C VAL A 573 -11.32 23.74 -11.56
N LEU A 574 -12.56 23.28 -11.58
CA LEU A 574 -13.10 22.41 -12.62
C LEU A 574 -14.24 23.12 -13.32
N GLY A 575 -14.28 23.08 -14.64
CA GLY A 575 -15.25 23.84 -15.42
C GLY A 575 -14.99 23.76 -16.91
N ASP A 576 -15.76 24.51 -17.70
CA ASP A 576 -15.60 24.53 -19.16
C ASP A 576 -15.06 25.89 -19.61
N GLY A 577 -14.04 25.86 -20.47
CA GLY A 577 -13.47 27.09 -21.06
C GLY A 577 -12.78 27.98 -20.04
N LEU A 578 -12.14 27.38 -19.04
CA LEU A 578 -11.34 28.09 -18.05
C LEU A 578 -10.16 28.81 -18.73
N PRO A 579 -9.79 30.01 -18.26
CA PRO A 579 -8.58 30.68 -18.72
C PRO A 579 -7.34 29.99 -18.15
N ASP A 580 -6.16 30.48 -18.50
CA ASP A 580 -4.90 29.93 -17.97
C ASP A 580 -4.80 30.03 -16.43
N ALA A 581 -3.88 29.23 -15.87
CA ALA A 581 -3.69 29.14 -14.44
C ALA A 581 -3.25 30.47 -13.80
N GLU A 582 -2.59 31.35 -14.55
CA GLU A 582 -2.19 32.69 -14.09
C GLU A 582 -3.42 33.57 -13.87
N THR A 583 -4.33 33.62 -14.84
CA THR A 583 -5.57 34.39 -14.78
C THR A 583 -6.48 33.88 -13.66
N VAL A 584 -6.75 32.57 -13.62
CA VAL A 584 -7.54 31.97 -12.53
C VAL A 584 -6.85 32.22 -11.19
N GLY A 585 -5.53 32.08 -11.14
CA GLY A 585 -4.70 32.25 -9.95
C GLY A 585 -4.72 33.67 -9.38
N ALA A 586 -4.87 34.70 -10.22
CA ALA A 586 -4.91 36.10 -9.79
C ALA A 586 -6.32 36.58 -9.43
N GLU A 587 -7.36 36.04 -10.09
CA GLU A 587 -8.72 36.55 -9.95
C GLU A 587 -9.60 35.75 -8.98
N LEU A 588 -9.31 34.45 -8.80
CA LEU A 588 -10.12 33.57 -7.94
C LEU A 588 -9.92 33.88 -6.44
N ARG A 589 -11.02 33.79 -5.70
CA ARG A 589 -11.05 33.83 -4.25
C ARG A 589 -11.82 32.61 -3.72
N VAL A 590 -11.26 31.90 -2.74
CA VAL A 590 -11.88 30.73 -2.11
C VAL A 590 -11.81 30.88 -0.60
N GLY A 591 -12.94 31.12 0.06
CA GLY A 591 -12.92 31.51 1.48
C GLY A 591 -12.04 32.73 1.72
N ASN A 592 -11.01 32.58 2.55
CA ASN A 592 -10.00 33.62 2.82
C ASN A 592 -8.81 33.61 1.85
N LEU A 593 -8.67 32.58 1.02
CA LEU A 593 -7.61 32.49 0.03
C LEU A 593 -7.87 33.48 -1.10
N THR A 594 -7.14 34.60 -1.10
CA THR A 594 -7.08 35.54 -2.21
C THR A 594 -5.85 35.23 -3.05
N ARG A 595 -6.03 35.07 -4.36
CA ARG A 595 -4.96 34.77 -5.32
C ARG A 595 -4.28 33.41 -5.10
N PRO A 596 -4.98 32.29 -5.35
CA PRO A 596 -4.41 30.94 -5.18
C PRO A 596 -3.12 30.71 -5.98
N GLY A 597 -2.91 31.44 -7.08
CA GLY A 597 -1.69 31.36 -7.88
C GLY A 597 -0.43 31.83 -7.16
N GLU A 598 -0.54 32.74 -6.18
CA GLU A 598 0.60 33.21 -5.36
C GLU A 598 0.86 32.31 -4.16
N ALA A 599 -0.15 31.57 -3.70
CA ALA A 599 -0.07 30.73 -2.50
C ALA A 599 0.36 29.28 -2.78
N ALA A 600 0.27 28.84 -4.04
CA ALA A 600 0.62 27.50 -4.46
C ALA A 600 2.10 27.37 -4.83
N PHE A 601 2.68 26.20 -4.60
CA PHE A 601 4.00 25.86 -5.13
C PHE A 601 3.99 25.82 -6.65
N VAL A 602 2.96 25.19 -7.22
CA VAL A 602 2.86 24.94 -8.65
C VAL A 602 1.44 25.17 -9.12
N SER A 603 1.32 25.93 -10.20
CA SER A 603 0.06 26.16 -10.92
C SER A 603 0.14 25.53 -12.31
N THR A 604 -0.94 24.87 -12.72
CA THR A 604 -1.09 24.27 -14.05
C THR A 604 -2.54 24.29 -14.49
N GLY A 605 -2.80 24.26 -15.80
CA GLY A 605 -4.16 24.35 -16.28
C GLY A 605 -4.37 23.84 -17.70
N SER A 606 -5.63 23.54 -17.96
CA SER A 606 -6.23 23.20 -19.23
C SER A 606 -7.59 23.90 -19.31
N PRO A 607 -8.26 23.93 -20.48
CA PRO A 607 -9.60 24.52 -20.58
C PRO A 607 -10.64 23.89 -19.64
N ASP A 608 -10.43 22.64 -19.20
CA ASP A 608 -11.40 21.88 -18.42
C ASP A 608 -11.08 21.84 -16.91
N ALA A 609 -9.84 22.18 -16.55
CA ALA A 609 -9.37 22.17 -15.16
C ALA A 609 -8.13 23.05 -14.96
N VAL A 610 -8.07 23.77 -13.84
CA VAL A 610 -6.89 24.47 -13.35
C VAL A 610 -6.56 23.97 -11.95
N LEU A 611 -5.31 23.58 -11.73
CA LEU A 611 -4.83 23.03 -10.46
C LEU A 611 -3.78 23.96 -9.85
N PHE A 612 -3.93 24.20 -8.54
CA PHE A 612 -2.97 24.91 -7.71
C PHE A 612 -2.52 23.98 -6.60
N SER A 613 -1.25 23.56 -6.64
CA SER A 613 -0.75 22.50 -5.77
C SER A 613 0.12 22.99 -4.63
N GLY A 614 -0.03 22.35 -3.47
CA GLY A 614 0.80 22.61 -2.29
C GLY A 614 0.47 23.90 -1.52
N ILE A 615 -0.80 24.31 -1.50
CA ILE A 615 -1.24 25.51 -0.75
C ILE A 615 -1.25 25.20 0.74
N ASP A 616 -0.83 26.16 1.57
CA ASP A 616 -0.93 26.06 3.03
C ASP A 616 -2.39 25.91 3.49
N ARG A 617 -2.64 24.87 4.29
CA ARG A 617 -3.97 24.54 4.80
C ARG A 617 -4.52 25.58 5.77
N GLU A 618 -3.69 26.30 6.51
CA GLU A 618 -4.13 27.36 7.42
C GLU A 618 -4.87 28.48 6.67
N VAL A 619 -4.50 28.72 5.40
CA VAL A 619 -5.09 29.79 4.57
C VAL A 619 -6.56 29.50 4.23
N LEU A 620 -6.94 28.23 4.11
CA LEU A 620 -8.32 27.84 3.77
C LEU A 620 -9.20 27.67 5.02
N PHE A 621 -8.65 27.17 6.13
CA PHE A 621 -9.45 26.73 7.28
C PHE A 621 -9.24 27.54 8.59
N GLY A 622 -8.31 28.50 8.63
CA GLY A 622 -7.90 29.19 9.86
C GLY A 622 -8.99 29.95 10.64
N ASP A 623 -10.07 30.39 9.96
CA ASP A 623 -11.14 31.19 10.58
C ASP A 623 -12.53 30.50 10.57
N GLY A 624 -12.60 29.20 10.26
CA GLY A 624 -13.88 28.47 10.22
C GLY A 624 -14.83 28.90 9.10
N ALA A 625 -14.31 29.51 8.02
CA ALA A 625 -15.10 29.94 6.88
C ALA A 625 -15.68 28.73 6.10
N ALA A 626 -16.97 28.80 5.77
CA ALA A 626 -17.56 27.87 4.80
C ALA A 626 -16.97 28.12 3.41
N ALA A 627 -16.59 27.06 2.69
CA ALA A 627 -16.01 27.16 1.35
C ALA A 627 -17.04 27.72 0.35
N GLY A 628 -17.01 29.03 0.13
CA GLY A 628 -17.60 29.71 -1.03
C GLY A 628 -16.50 30.28 -1.90
N TRP A 629 -16.77 30.47 -3.19
CA TRP A 629 -15.82 31.09 -4.12
C TRP A 629 -16.43 32.29 -4.84
N SER A 630 -15.56 33.23 -5.22
CA SER A 630 -15.90 34.41 -6.02
C SER A 630 -14.68 34.83 -6.84
N GLY A 631 -14.81 35.81 -7.73
CA GLY A 631 -13.64 36.45 -8.32
C GLY A 631 -13.69 37.96 -8.18
N SER A 632 -12.51 38.57 -8.08
CA SER A 632 -12.34 40.02 -8.04
C SER A 632 -11.39 40.45 -9.15
N GLY A 633 -11.80 41.41 -9.96
CA GLY A 633 -10.83 42.26 -10.65
C GLY A 633 -10.35 43.36 -9.69
N GLU A 634 -9.08 43.73 -9.73
CA GLU A 634 -8.57 44.95 -9.06
C GLU A 634 -9.06 46.25 -9.73
N SER A 635 -9.83 46.11 -10.81
CA SER A 635 -10.50 47.21 -11.50
C SER A 635 -11.62 47.79 -10.65
N ALA A 636 -11.72 49.13 -10.63
CA ALA A 636 -12.82 49.87 -10.01
C ALA A 636 -14.21 49.55 -10.61
N ASP A 637 -14.27 48.79 -11.72
CA ASP A 637 -15.49 48.16 -12.20
C ASP A 637 -15.69 46.80 -11.53
N SER A 638 -16.65 46.76 -10.61
CA SER A 638 -17.13 45.61 -9.84
C SER A 638 -17.81 44.50 -10.66
N SER A 639 -17.35 44.24 -11.90
CA SER A 639 -17.88 43.15 -12.72
C SER A 639 -17.19 41.83 -12.39
N ARG A 640 -17.98 40.86 -11.94
CA ARG A 640 -17.60 39.45 -11.83
C ARG A 640 -16.95 38.97 -13.16
N PRO A 641 -15.75 38.36 -13.14
CA PRO A 641 -15.15 37.79 -14.34
C PRO A 641 -16.09 36.83 -15.07
N ALA A 642 -16.25 36.97 -16.39
CA ALA A 642 -17.21 36.18 -17.17
C ALA A 642 -16.88 34.67 -17.19
N TRP A 643 -15.61 34.31 -17.08
CA TRP A 643 -15.18 32.90 -17.04
C TRP A 643 -15.66 32.16 -15.78
N LEU A 644 -16.02 32.87 -14.71
CA LEU A 644 -16.60 32.27 -13.51
C LEU A 644 -17.96 31.62 -13.76
N ASP A 645 -18.64 31.95 -14.86
CA ASP A 645 -19.88 31.25 -15.24
C ASP A 645 -19.59 29.85 -15.81
N GLY A 646 -18.35 29.60 -16.25
CA GLY A 646 -17.87 28.30 -16.71
C GLY A 646 -17.36 27.39 -15.58
N VAL A 647 -17.19 27.90 -14.36
CA VAL A 647 -16.72 27.10 -13.21
C VAL A 647 -17.84 26.19 -12.70
N GLY A 648 -17.66 24.88 -12.86
CA GLY A 648 -18.58 23.86 -12.36
C GLY A 648 -18.36 23.53 -10.89
N ALA A 649 -17.09 23.45 -10.46
CA ALA A 649 -16.74 23.16 -9.07
C ALA A 649 -15.35 23.69 -8.70
N VAL A 650 -15.18 23.99 -7.41
CA VAL A 650 -13.88 24.22 -6.78
C VAL A 650 -13.72 23.19 -5.67
N VAL A 651 -12.64 22.41 -5.73
CA VAL A 651 -12.42 21.23 -4.88
C VAL A 651 -11.07 21.37 -4.19
N ALA A 652 -11.05 21.37 -2.86
CA ALA A 652 -9.81 21.26 -2.10
C ALA A 652 -9.51 19.78 -1.84
N MET A 653 -8.45 19.28 -2.44
CA MET A 653 -7.98 17.89 -2.34
C MET A 653 -6.77 17.82 -1.39
N PRO A 654 -6.56 16.72 -0.66
CA PRO A 654 -5.35 16.60 0.15
C PRO A 654 -4.09 16.67 -0.72
N TYR A 655 -2.99 17.15 -0.16
CA TYR A 655 -1.71 17.21 -0.87
C TYR A 655 -0.97 15.87 -0.74
N PHE A 656 -0.41 15.37 -1.85
CA PHE A 656 0.29 14.06 -1.88
C PHE A 656 1.76 14.14 -2.28
N GLY A 657 2.25 15.36 -2.49
CA GLY A 657 3.61 15.64 -2.93
C GLY A 657 3.92 15.25 -4.37
N SER A 658 5.15 15.54 -4.77
CA SER A 658 5.67 15.30 -6.13
C SER A 658 5.65 13.82 -6.56
N GLY A 659 5.58 12.88 -5.61
CA GLY A 659 5.48 11.46 -5.89
C GLY A 659 4.13 11.00 -6.48
N ASN A 660 3.05 11.77 -6.30
CA ASN A 660 1.71 11.39 -6.77
C ASN A 660 0.93 12.57 -7.37
N VAL A 661 1.50 13.15 -8.43
CA VAL A 661 0.90 14.28 -9.13
C VAL A 661 -0.38 13.89 -9.89
N VAL A 662 -1.39 14.76 -9.83
CA VAL A 662 -2.62 14.69 -10.63
C VAL A 662 -2.55 15.77 -11.71
N THR A 663 -2.76 15.40 -12.98
CA THR A 663 -2.80 16.38 -14.08
C THR A 663 -4.19 17.02 -14.20
N PRO A 664 -4.31 18.24 -14.75
CA PRO A 664 -5.59 18.87 -15.07
C PRO A 664 -6.57 17.93 -15.79
N ALA A 665 -6.10 17.24 -16.84
CA ALA A 665 -6.91 16.30 -17.60
C ALA A 665 -7.44 15.15 -16.73
N ARG A 666 -6.61 14.61 -15.82
CA ARG A 666 -7.02 13.54 -14.90
C ARG A 666 -8.02 14.05 -13.86
N ALA A 667 -7.82 15.24 -13.31
CA ALA A 667 -8.75 15.85 -12.36
C ALA A 667 -10.15 16.08 -12.99
N ALA A 668 -10.18 16.62 -14.22
CA ALA A 668 -11.41 16.77 -14.99
C ALA A 668 -12.11 15.42 -15.26
N GLU A 669 -11.35 14.41 -15.67
CA GLU A 669 -11.87 13.06 -15.91
C GLU A 669 -12.48 12.44 -14.64
N LEU A 670 -11.76 12.52 -13.51
CA LEU A 670 -12.21 11.98 -12.23
C LEU A 670 -13.52 12.65 -11.78
N PHE A 671 -13.61 13.97 -11.90
CA PHE A 671 -14.82 14.71 -11.55
C PHE A 671 -16.00 14.38 -12.46
N ALA A 672 -15.77 14.24 -13.77
CA ALA A 672 -16.80 13.88 -14.72
C ALA A 672 -17.33 12.45 -14.51
N ARG A 673 -16.44 11.49 -14.21
CA ARG A 673 -16.80 10.08 -14.07
C ARG A 673 -17.32 9.71 -12.68
N GLN A 674 -16.78 10.33 -11.62
CA GLN A 674 -17.02 9.94 -10.22
C GLN A 674 -17.21 11.16 -9.29
N PRO A 675 -18.17 12.06 -9.56
CA PRO A 675 -18.33 13.30 -8.79
C PRO A 675 -18.66 13.05 -7.31
N GLY A 676 -19.31 11.92 -6.99
CA GLY A 676 -19.56 11.52 -5.60
C GLY A 676 -18.28 11.17 -4.84
N GLU A 677 -17.40 10.38 -5.45
CA GLU A 677 -16.12 9.97 -4.84
C GLU A 677 -15.19 11.16 -4.65
N VAL A 678 -15.12 12.06 -5.64
CA VAL A 678 -14.34 13.32 -5.52
C VAL A 678 -14.82 14.13 -4.32
N ARG A 679 -16.13 14.24 -4.09
CA ARG A 679 -16.69 14.99 -2.96
C ARG A 679 -16.38 14.35 -1.61
N THR A 680 -16.42 13.02 -1.52
CA THR A 680 -16.06 12.29 -0.29
C THR A 680 -14.58 12.45 0.04
N TYR A 681 -13.73 12.42 -0.99
CA TYR A 681 -12.28 12.46 -0.83
C TYR A 681 -11.71 13.87 -0.61
N ALA A 682 -12.43 14.88 -1.08
CA ALA A 682 -12.06 16.27 -0.91
C ALA A 682 -12.10 16.70 0.57
N LEU A 683 -11.16 17.57 0.94
CA LEU A 683 -11.18 18.28 2.21
C LEU A 683 -12.36 19.27 2.28
N ALA A 684 -12.69 19.88 1.14
CA ALA A 684 -13.84 20.75 0.98
C ALA A 684 -14.25 20.84 -0.50
N VAL A 685 -15.56 21.03 -0.75
CA VAL A 685 -16.08 21.28 -2.10
C VAL A 685 -16.99 22.48 -2.07
N ALA A 686 -16.73 23.42 -2.97
CA ALA A 686 -17.59 24.54 -3.26
C ALA A 686 -18.15 24.38 -4.67
N SER A 687 -19.40 23.94 -4.77
CA SER A 687 -20.13 23.90 -6.05
C SER A 687 -20.66 25.29 -6.39
N THR A 688 -21.07 25.50 -7.64
CA THR A 688 -21.77 26.72 -8.06
C THR A 688 -22.94 27.01 -7.10
N PRO A 689 -23.14 28.28 -6.67
CA PRO A 689 -24.32 28.69 -5.89
C PRO A 689 -25.66 28.35 -6.55
#